data_AF-A0A7C1BUC0-F1
#
_entry.id   AF-A0A7C1BUC0-F1
#
_cell.length_a   1.000
_cell.length_b   1.000
_cell.length_c   1.000
_cell.angle_alpha   90.00
_cell.angle_beta   90.00
_cell.angle_gamma   90.00
#
_symmetry.space_group_name_H-M   'P 1'
#
loop_
_entity.id
_entity.type
_entity.pdbx_description
1 polymer ?
#
loop_
_entity_poly.entity_id
_entity_poly.type
_entity_poly.pdbx_seq_one_letter_code
_entity_poly.pdbx_strand_id
1 'polypeptide(L)'
;MSKTGNLEIDEVKKAVKEAGVKDLTLPVPPRVDHADHMLQTALMGHTKLAADHILYREMVGKLRDVISALIRRAGIIFIKSKVSGADREEKSELIAKRYRIYDLLLELLWNLVGLESKRVGFSEEEVNDSINFIVNALKDLEAVEREEYGYPVILRTVIEDQLRGMKLVNKGNSMLAHIASEVEKRLNENNLAESYFKAMKELMVNNIYYQASLKGLCKFGNDYALGLRWLRHLGYVQVSTNPALAARAYDDDPELWEKFKTYAKKVLVKEFPEWFKDPDKYADDIAMEATRFGLLENFLVFRPPFYWSKYHDGLVSYQLNPLIADKVEESVKAAMEFASRLESDLKVYDEWLLWGYTTVTEKGRPNVVIKVAAAYPAAIDIARKLNELGIGQNITVSYTVAQEVLIGIAALEGMAKAIKKGIIPTQTYDTNMGGRLEDHLREVIAANLVLKAIEKLSDEEKERKFKELAKSLGVSEEKWSEIEGKSLREKIDFMVSKRVLGRNLLRDEFVNFLVESKVFGDRDSVVKMLSQIQGDLALSGTYVAQRVYDILFSPWNREKWIAYLMKKHGLSREQAEFIFDRIDLLPASKRKPIDTLYTFAGKNMTNTEFPNHQLAVLKESLKEGFKLDDFAESILQELPKDVLERLMKYEDFVKAYEASPEVNELLKEVGITKDYGNRGIKVNEWPNYGPCVKTMNEFTNAYLRFRDKVLNTIKELKKELNI
;
A
#
# COMPACT_ATOMS: atom_id res chain seq x y z
N MET A 1 14.39 -53.80 4.86
CA MET A 1 13.15 -53.00 4.66
C MET A 1 12.53 -52.74 6.04
N SER A 2 13.06 -51.77 6.78
CA SER A 2 12.43 -51.28 8.01
C SER A 2 11.50 -50.13 7.65
N LYS A 3 10.28 -50.14 8.17
CA LYS A 3 9.28 -49.07 8.00
C LYS A 3 9.83 -47.74 8.51
N THR A 4 10.42 -46.93 7.64
CA THR A 4 10.57 -45.48 7.86
C THR A 4 9.16 -44.89 7.85
N GLY A 5 8.70 -44.37 8.98
CA GLY A 5 7.45 -43.62 9.01
C GLY A 5 7.61 -42.41 8.08
N ASN A 6 6.80 -42.34 7.03
CA ASN A 6 6.83 -41.20 6.11
C ASN A 6 6.44 -39.95 6.89
N LEU A 7 7.31 -38.94 6.87
CA LEU A 7 6.99 -37.60 7.37
C LEU A 7 5.89 -37.03 6.47
N GLU A 8 4.83 -36.47 7.05
CA GLU A 8 3.71 -35.89 6.29
C GLU A 8 3.72 -34.36 6.39
N ILE A 9 3.17 -33.67 5.39
CA ILE A 9 3.11 -32.18 5.35
C ILE A 9 2.42 -31.61 6.60
N ASP A 10 1.34 -32.23 7.07
CA ASP A 10 0.62 -31.76 8.26
C ASP A 10 1.43 -31.92 9.55
N GLU A 11 2.31 -32.93 9.63
CA GLU A 11 3.26 -33.06 10.75
C GLU A 11 4.25 -31.90 10.74
N VAL A 12 4.76 -31.51 9.56
CA VAL A 12 5.68 -30.38 9.43
C VAL A 12 5.02 -29.07 9.83
N LYS A 13 3.82 -28.79 9.31
CA LYS A 13 3.05 -27.59 9.64
C LYS A 13 2.79 -27.48 11.15
N LYS A 14 2.42 -28.59 11.78
CA LYS A 14 2.20 -28.64 13.23
C LYS A 14 3.49 -28.38 14.01
N ALA A 15 4.58 -29.05 13.66
CA ALA A 15 5.88 -28.89 14.33
C ALA A 15 6.39 -27.44 14.27
N VAL A 16 6.27 -26.78 13.10
CA VAL A 16 6.68 -25.38 12.92
C VAL A 16 5.80 -24.44 13.77
N LYS A 17 4.49 -24.69 13.82
CA LYS A 17 3.55 -23.90 14.64
C LYS A 17 3.86 -24.06 16.14
N GLU A 18 4.14 -25.28 16.60
CA GLU A 18 4.51 -25.58 18.00
C GLU A 18 5.84 -24.95 18.41
N ALA A 19 6.83 -24.95 17.51
CA ALA A 19 8.14 -24.36 17.78
C ALA A 19 8.11 -22.83 17.94
N GLY A 20 7.05 -22.17 17.45
CA GLY A 20 6.79 -20.74 17.61
C GLY A 20 7.90 -19.82 17.06
N VAL A 21 7.85 -18.55 17.44
CA VAL A 21 8.92 -17.57 17.17
C VAL A 21 9.41 -17.06 18.52
N LYS A 22 10.74 -17.01 18.71
CA LYS A 22 11.34 -16.48 19.95
C LYS A 22 11.34 -14.95 19.91
N ASP A 23 11.09 -14.33 21.06
CA ASP A 23 11.11 -12.87 21.18
C ASP A 23 12.51 -12.31 20.88
N LEU A 24 12.56 -11.19 20.15
CA LEU A 24 13.78 -10.42 19.96
C LEU A 24 14.07 -9.63 21.24
N THR A 25 15.32 -9.66 21.70
CA THR A 25 15.74 -9.01 22.95
C THR A 25 16.95 -8.11 22.72
N LEU A 26 17.14 -7.14 23.62
CA LEU A 26 18.33 -6.29 23.66
C LEU A 26 19.10 -6.52 24.98
N PRO A 27 20.44 -6.58 24.93
CA PRO A 27 21.29 -6.51 23.73
C PRO A 27 21.13 -7.75 22.84
N VAL A 28 21.46 -7.62 21.55
CA VAL A 28 21.54 -8.78 20.64
C VAL A 28 22.54 -9.78 21.25
N PRO A 29 22.18 -11.07 21.43
CA PRO A 29 23.10 -12.04 22.00
C PRO A 29 24.38 -12.14 21.16
N PRO A 30 25.54 -12.45 21.76
CA PRO A 30 26.82 -12.46 21.04
C PRO A 30 26.76 -13.27 19.74
N ARG A 31 27.36 -12.71 18.68
CA ARG A 31 27.51 -13.34 17.36
C ARG A 31 28.95 -13.27 16.92
N VAL A 32 29.36 -14.27 16.14
CA VAL A 32 30.74 -14.37 15.64
C VAL A 32 30.96 -13.48 14.42
N ASP A 33 30.03 -13.52 13.47
CA ASP A 33 30.06 -12.77 12.21
C ASP A 33 28.65 -12.67 11.61
N HIS A 34 28.51 -12.03 10.44
CA HIS A 34 27.22 -11.87 9.76
C HIS A 34 26.53 -13.21 9.46
N ALA A 35 27.28 -14.24 9.03
CA ALA A 35 26.71 -15.54 8.70
C ALA A 35 26.16 -16.27 9.95
N ASP A 36 26.85 -16.16 11.09
CA ASP A 36 26.38 -16.68 12.38
C ASP A 36 25.12 -15.91 12.82
N HIS A 37 25.17 -14.58 12.75
CA HIS A 37 24.03 -13.73 13.07
C HIS A 37 22.77 -14.09 12.29
N MET A 38 22.88 -14.23 10.97
CA MET A 38 21.77 -14.64 10.12
C MET A 38 21.23 -16.02 10.51
N LEU A 39 22.11 -17.01 10.67
CA LEU A 39 21.69 -18.38 10.98
C LEU A 39 21.00 -18.46 12.34
N GLN A 40 21.58 -17.88 13.40
CA GLN A 40 20.96 -17.89 14.73
C GLN A 40 19.62 -17.15 14.74
N THR A 41 19.53 -16.02 14.04
CA THR A 41 18.29 -15.25 13.93
C THR A 41 17.20 -16.05 13.19
N ALA A 42 17.55 -16.73 12.11
CA ALA A 42 16.63 -17.62 11.40
C ALA A 42 16.18 -18.79 12.27
N LEU A 43 17.09 -19.42 13.02
CA LEU A 43 16.77 -20.53 13.94
C LEU A 43 15.90 -20.09 15.13
N MET A 44 15.82 -18.80 15.43
CA MET A 44 14.85 -18.23 16.38
C MET A 44 13.43 -18.05 15.78
N GLY A 45 13.26 -18.30 14.48
CA GLY A 45 12.00 -18.14 13.75
C GLY A 45 11.92 -16.87 12.91
N HIS A 46 12.99 -16.06 12.84
CA HIS A 46 13.02 -14.78 12.13
C HIS A 46 13.75 -14.89 10.78
N THR A 47 13.34 -15.82 9.94
CA THR A 47 13.98 -16.14 8.64
C THR A 47 14.02 -14.94 7.70
N LYS A 48 12.92 -14.19 7.56
CA LYS A 48 12.83 -12.98 6.73
C LYS A 48 13.78 -11.87 7.19
N LEU A 49 13.85 -11.62 8.50
CA LEU A 49 14.77 -10.64 9.10
C LEU A 49 16.23 -11.06 8.89
N ALA A 50 16.54 -12.35 9.10
CA ALA A 50 17.86 -12.89 8.83
C ALA A 50 18.25 -12.76 7.35
N ALA A 51 17.33 -13.00 6.42
CA ALA A 51 17.57 -12.83 5.00
C ALA A 51 17.74 -11.35 4.62
N ASP A 52 16.98 -10.44 5.23
CA ASP A 52 17.05 -9.00 4.97
C ASP A 52 18.34 -8.36 5.47
N HIS A 53 19.04 -9.01 6.40
CA HIS A 53 20.32 -8.56 6.92
C HIS A 53 21.35 -8.26 5.82
N ILE A 54 21.32 -9.01 4.70
CA ILE A 54 22.26 -8.76 3.59
C ILE A 54 21.99 -7.43 2.89
N LEU A 55 20.79 -6.87 3.00
CA LEU A 55 20.35 -5.74 2.19
C LEU A 55 20.83 -4.39 2.73
N TYR A 56 22.13 -4.27 2.94
CA TYR A 56 22.76 -3.04 3.40
C TYR A 56 24.09 -2.79 2.68
N ARG A 57 24.45 -1.52 2.48
CA ARG A 57 25.56 -1.13 1.59
C ARG A 57 26.92 -1.67 2.03
N GLU A 58 27.15 -1.88 3.33
CA GLU A 58 28.40 -2.45 3.85
C GLU A 58 28.60 -3.94 3.49
N MET A 59 27.56 -4.61 2.98
CA MET A 59 27.63 -6.00 2.49
C MET A 59 28.20 -6.10 1.07
N VAL A 60 28.22 -4.98 0.31
CA VAL A 60 28.74 -4.96 -1.06
C VAL A 60 30.21 -5.42 -1.08
N GLY A 61 30.52 -6.40 -1.92
CA GLY A 61 31.85 -7.01 -2.02
C GLY A 61 32.15 -8.08 -0.97
N LYS A 62 31.21 -8.40 -0.08
CA LYS A 62 31.34 -9.45 0.97
C LYS A 62 30.26 -10.52 0.86
N LEU A 63 29.29 -10.38 -0.04
CA LEU A 63 28.11 -11.23 -0.11
C LEU A 63 28.47 -12.69 -0.36
N ARG A 64 29.42 -12.98 -1.26
CA ARG A 64 29.88 -14.36 -1.55
C ARG A 64 30.41 -15.05 -0.31
N ASP A 65 31.26 -14.37 0.45
CA ASP A 65 31.90 -14.92 1.65
C ASP A 65 30.89 -15.16 2.76
N VAL A 66 29.97 -14.21 2.98
CA VAL A 66 28.91 -14.34 3.98
C VAL A 66 27.94 -15.47 3.60
N ILE A 67 27.50 -15.55 2.35
CA ILE A 67 26.57 -16.58 1.88
C ILE A 67 27.21 -17.97 1.92
N SER A 68 28.47 -18.12 1.48
CA SER A 68 29.15 -19.42 1.54
C SER A 68 29.40 -19.90 2.98
N ALA A 69 29.80 -19.00 3.89
CA ALA A 69 29.94 -19.30 5.31
C ALA A 69 28.59 -19.68 5.96
N LEU A 70 27.51 -18.98 5.59
CA LEU A 70 26.15 -19.29 6.02
C LEU A 70 25.73 -20.68 5.55
N ILE A 71 25.87 -20.99 4.26
CA ILE A 71 25.52 -22.29 3.67
C ILE A 71 26.27 -23.42 4.38
N ARG A 72 27.58 -23.27 4.60
CA ARG A 72 28.37 -24.29 5.31
C ARG A 72 27.83 -24.58 6.70
N ARG A 73 27.51 -23.54 7.48
CA ARG A 73 26.99 -23.69 8.84
C ARG A 73 25.57 -24.24 8.85
N ALA A 74 24.71 -23.74 7.95
CA ALA A 74 23.35 -24.22 7.78
C ALA A 74 23.33 -25.71 7.41
N GLY A 75 24.16 -26.15 6.46
CA GLY A 75 24.28 -27.55 6.07
C GLY A 75 24.67 -28.47 7.23
N ILE A 76 25.62 -28.07 8.07
CA ILE A 76 26.00 -28.84 9.28
C ILE A 76 24.81 -28.99 10.22
N ILE A 77 24.07 -27.90 10.50
CA ILE A 77 22.90 -27.94 11.37
C ILE A 77 21.79 -28.79 10.75
N PHE A 78 21.57 -28.67 9.44
CA PHE A 78 20.55 -29.43 8.72
C PHE A 78 20.79 -30.94 8.83
N ILE A 79 22.02 -31.39 8.57
CA ILE A 79 22.42 -32.80 8.68
C ILE A 79 22.29 -33.29 10.13
N LYS A 80 22.73 -32.48 11.11
CA LYS A 80 22.55 -32.81 12.54
C LYS A 80 21.10 -32.85 12.97
N SER A 81 20.21 -32.13 12.29
CA SER A 81 18.78 -32.07 12.60
C SER A 81 17.99 -33.19 11.93
N LYS A 82 18.56 -34.40 11.90
CA LYS A 82 17.93 -35.57 11.31
C LYS A 82 16.72 -36.01 12.13
N VAL A 83 15.56 -36.08 11.50
CA VAL A 83 14.28 -36.38 12.17
C VAL A 83 14.13 -37.88 12.47
N SER A 84 14.74 -38.74 11.64
CA SER A 84 14.64 -40.19 11.81
C SER A 84 15.30 -40.65 13.12
N GLY A 85 14.53 -41.29 14.00
CA GLY A 85 15.03 -41.83 15.27
C GLY A 85 15.01 -40.86 16.44
N ALA A 86 14.55 -39.61 16.24
CA ALA A 86 14.29 -38.67 17.33
C ALA A 86 13.02 -39.06 18.12
N ASP A 87 12.99 -38.73 19.42
CA ASP A 87 11.77 -38.87 20.21
C ASP A 87 10.71 -37.82 19.81
N ARG A 88 9.49 -37.94 20.34
CA ARG A 88 8.36 -37.11 19.90
C ARG A 88 8.56 -35.62 20.19
N GLU A 89 9.24 -35.24 21.28
CA GLU A 89 9.44 -33.85 21.67
C GLU A 89 10.59 -33.22 20.87
N GLU A 90 11.68 -33.96 20.66
CA GLU A 90 12.82 -33.54 19.85
C GLU A 90 12.44 -33.42 18.36
N LYS A 91 11.55 -34.30 17.87
CA LYS A 91 11.10 -34.32 16.46
C LYS A 91 10.61 -32.96 15.97
N SER A 92 9.77 -32.27 16.74
CA SER A 92 9.21 -30.96 16.36
C SER A 92 10.29 -29.88 16.23
N GLU A 93 11.27 -29.87 17.14
CA GLU A 93 12.38 -28.92 17.10
C GLU A 93 13.28 -29.16 15.88
N LEU A 94 13.61 -30.41 15.57
CA LEU A 94 14.46 -30.76 14.43
C LEU A 94 13.80 -30.41 13.09
N ILE A 95 12.50 -30.70 12.95
CA ILE A 95 11.71 -30.30 11.78
C ILE A 95 11.72 -28.77 11.63
N ALA A 96 11.46 -28.03 12.71
CA ALA A 96 11.44 -26.57 12.67
C ALA A 96 12.80 -25.98 12.28
N LYS A 97 13.92 -26.57 12.73
CA LYS A 97 15.27 -26.16 12.32
C LYS A 97 15.48 -26.33 10.82
N ARG A 98 15.14 -27.50 10.25
CA ARG A 98 15.26 -27.75 8.80
C ARG A 98 14.35 -26.83 7.99
N TYR A 99 13.11 -26.63 8.42
CA TYR A 99 12.17 -25.69 7.80
C TYR A 99 12.74 -24.27 7.74
N ARG A 100 13.22 -23.74 8.88
CA ARG A 100 13.78 -22.39 8.98
C ARG A 100 15.03 -22.21 8.11
N ILE A 101 15.84 -23.26 7.93
CA ILE A 101 17.00 -23.23 7.02
C ILE A 101 16.55 -23.12 5.57
N TYR A 102 15.59 -23.94 5.13
CA TYR A 102 15.04 -23.85 3.78
C TYR A 102 14.44 -22.48 3.51
N ASP A 103 13.60 -21.99 4.42
CA ASP A 103 12.93 -20.70 4.28
C ASP A 103 13.94 -19.54 4.24
N LEU A 104 14.98 -19.55 5.09
CA LEU A 104 16.07 -18.58 5.02
C LEU A 104 16.76 -18.56 3.66
N LEU A 105 17.13 -19.73 3.13
CA LEU A 105 17.83 -19.84 1.85
C LEU A 105 16.94 -19.38 0.68
N LEU A 106 15.64 -19.70 0.69
CA LEU A 106 14.69 -19.22 -0.31
C LEU A 106 14.47 -17.71 -0.22
N GLU A 107 14.29 -17.16 0.98
CA GLU A 107 14.17 -15.71 1.20
C GLU A 107 15.41 -14.94 0.74
N LEU A 108 16.62 -15.53 0.90
CA LEU A 108 17.84 -14.97 0.33
C LEU A 108 17.82 -14.95 -1.20
N LEU A 109 17.36 -16.02 -1.86
CA LEU A 109 17.19 -16.02 -3.31
C LEU A 109 16.26 -14.90 -3.78
N TRP A 110 15.16 -14.65 -3.07
CA TRP A 110 14.21 -13.59 -3.42
C TRP A 110 14.78 -12.19 -3.22
N ASN A 111 15.55 -11.97 -2.16
CA ASN A 111 16.30 -10.73 -1.97
C ASN A 111 17.35 -10.49 -3.07
N LEU A 112 17.96 -11.55 -3.61
CA LEU A 112 18.95 -11.46 -4.67
C LEU A 112 18.33 -11.26 -6.06
N VAL A 113 17.21 -11.93 -6.35
CA VAL A 113 16.46 -11.79 -7.61
C VAL A 113 15.71 -10.45 -7.67
N GLY A 114 15.17 -10.02 -6.53
CA GLY A 114 14.42 -8.79 -6.39
C GLY A 114 15.26 -7.55 -6.69
N LEU A 115 14.59 -6.42 -6.92
CA LEU A 115 15.28 -5.15 -7.22
C LEU A 115 16.09 -4.61 -6.06
N GLU A 116 15.91 -5.15 -4.84
CA GLU A 116 16.70 -4.80 -3.67
C GLU A 116 18.19 -5.01 -3.89
N SER A 117 18.61 -6.11 -4.52
CA SER A 117 20.03 -6.40 -4.77
C SER A 117 20.70 -5.30 -5.59
N LYS A 118 20.00 -4.83 -6.63
CA LYS A 118 20.44 -3.73 -7.49
C LYS A 118 20.44 -2.38 -6.76
N ARG A 119 19.43 -2.13 -5.91
CA ARG A 119 19.32 -0.86 -5.13
C ARG A 119 20.36 -0.75 -4.02
N VAL A 120 20.73 -1.86 -3.40
CA VAL A 120 21.85 -1.92 -2.43
C VAL A 120 23.19 -1.67 -3.14
N GLY A 121 23.31 -2.15 -4.38
CA GLY A 121 24.49 -1.95 -5.22
C GLY A 121 25.38 -3.18 -5.36
N PHE A 122 24.84 -4.38 -5.21
CA PHE A 122 25.59 -5.61 -5.51
C PHE A 122 25.91 -5.71 -7.00
N SER A 123 27.10 -6.23 -7.32
CA SER A 123 27.45 -6.51 -8.71
C SER A 123 26.70 -7.73 -9.24
N GLU A 124 26.46 -7.77 -10.56
CA GLU A 124 25.79 -8.93 -11.19
C GLU A 124 26.56 -10.23 -10.96
N GLU A 125 27.90 -10.17 -10.98
CA GLU A 125 28.78 -11.31 -10.73
C GLU A 125 28.60 -11.84 -9.31
N GLU A 126 28.56 -10.94 -8.32
CA GLU A 126 28.39 -11.29 -6.91
C GLU A 126 27.02 -11.92 -6.65
N VAL A 127 25.96 -11.33 -7.22
CA VAL A 127 24.59 -11.84 -7.13
C VAL A 127 24.46 -13.21 -7.78
N ASN A 128 24.98 -13.39 -9.00
CA ASN A 128 24.85 -14.65 -9.74
C ASN A 128 25.58 -15.80 -9.02
N ASP A 129 26.77 -15.56 -8.51
CA ASP A 129 27.52 -16.58 -7.76
C ASP A 129 26.81 -16.96 -6.46
N SER A 130 26.34 -15.97 -5.69
CA SER A 130 25.57 -16.23 -4.47
C SER A 130 24.28 -16.99 -4.74
N ILE A 131 23.55 -16.66 -5.82
CA ILE A 131 22.38 -17.44 -6.26
C ILE A 131 22.79 -18.88 -6.56
N ASN A 132 23.87 -19.10 -7.32
CA ASN A 132 24.33 -20.44 -7.66
C ASN A 132 24.72 -21.25 -6.43
N PHE A 133 25.41 -20.64 -5.45
CA PHE A 133 25.75 -21.29 -4.19
C PHE A 133 24.50 -21.73 -3.43
N ILE A 134 23.50 -20.85 -3.33
CA ILE A 134 22.26 -21.16 -2.60
C ILE A 134 21.45 -22.25 -3.32
N VAL A 135 21.31 -22.17 -4.66
CA VAL A 135 20.57 -23.19 -5.43
C VAL A 135 21.25 -24.56 -5.31
N ASN A 136 22.57 -24.62 -5.40
CA ASN A 136 23.31 -25.88 -5.23
C ASN A 136 23.11 -26.43 -3.80
N ALA A 137 23.21 -25.57 -2.78
CA ALA A 137 22.95 -25.98 -1.41
C ALA A 137 21.53 -26.52 -1.22
N LEU A 138 20.52 -25.84 -1.75
CA LEU A 138 19.12 -26.30 -1.67
C LEU A 138 18.93 -27.66 -2.33
N LYS A 139 19.60 -27.93 -3.45
CA LYS A 139 19.58 -29.25 -4.13
C LYS A 139 20.21 -30.34 -3.28
N ASP A 140 21.33 -30.05 -2.63
CA ASP A 140 21.98 -31.00 -1.72
C ASP A 140 21.10 -31.31 -0.51
N LEU A 141 20.47 -30.29 0.09
CA LEU A 141 19.53 -30.48 1.20
C LEU A 141 18.28 -31.26 0.76
N GLU A 142 17.74 -30.98 -0.43
CA GLU A 142 16.63 -31.72 -1.02
C GLU A 142 16.98 -33.19 -1.22
N ALA A 143 18.20 -33.49 -1.70
CA ALA A 143 18.70 -34.86 -1.87
C ALA A 143 18.78 -35.61 -0.53
N VAL A 144 19.22 -34.95 0.54
CA VAL A 144 19.23 -35.53 1.90
C VAL A 144 17.82 -35.92 2.33
N GLU A 145 16.81 -35.09 2.12
CA GLU A 145 15.42 -35.48 2.48
C GLU A 145 14.87 -36.60 1.62
N ARG A 146 15.21 -36.62 0.33
CA ARG A 146 14.82 -37.73 -0.56
C ARG A 146 15.44 -39.05 -0.12
N GLU A 147 16.69 -39.03 0.32
CA GLU A 147 17.34 -40.22 0.88
C GLU A 147 16.69 -40.67 2.19
N GLU A 148 16.36 -39.72 3.08
CA GLU A 148 15.81 -40.03 4.40
C GLU A 148 14.32 -40.43 4.39
N TYR A 149 13.50 -39.78 3.56
CA TYR A 149 12.04 -39.88 3.58
C TYR A 149 11.41 -40.29 2.24
N GLY A 150 12.20 -40.43 1.17
CA GLY A 150 11.70 -40.71 -0.19
C GLY A 150 11.10 -39.50 -0.92
N TYR A 151 10.81 -38.41 -0.20
CA TYR A 151 10.25 -37.16 -0.74
C TYR A 151 10.71 -35.96 0.12
N PRO A 152 10.98 -34.78 -0.44
CA PRO A 152 11.45 -33.62 0.31
C PRO A 152 10.28 -32.86 0.96
N VAL A 153 9.65 -33.51 1.94
CA VAL A 153 8.39 -33.08 2.59
C VAL A 153 8.53 -31.69 3.24
N ILE A 154 9.67 -31.39 3.88
CA ILE A 154 9.84 -30.11 4.57
C ILE A 154 10.02 -29.00 3.56
N LEU A 155 10.87 -29.19 2.54
CA LEU A 155 11.03 -28.22 1.44
C LEU A 155 9.69 -27.95 0.75
N ARG A 156 8.93 -29.02 0.43
CA ARG A 156 7.59 -28.89 -0.17
C ARG A 156 6.68 -28.03 0.70
N THR A 157 6.70 -28.25 2.01
CA THR A 157 5.88 -27.48 2.97
C THR A 157 6.27 -26.00 2.97
N VAL A 158 7.56 -25.67 2.92
CA VAL A 158 8.04 -24.27 2.83
C VAL A 158 7.55 -23.60 1.55
N ILE A 159 7.68 -24.27 0.41
CA ILE A 159 7.22 -23.77 -0.90
C ILE A 159 5.70 -23.53 -0.87
N GLU A 160 4.93 -24.47 -0.35
CA GLU A 160 3.47 -24.34 -0.22
C GLU A 160 3.08 -23.17 0.68
N ASP A 161 3.78 -22.94 1.79
CA ASP A 161 3.50 -21.82 2.68
C ASP A 161 3.79 -20.47 2.03
N GLN A 162 4.91 -20.34 1.31
CA GLN A 162 5.25 -19.14 0.55
C GLN A 162 4.20 -18.83 -0.54
N LEU A 163 3.81 -19.83 -1.33
CA LEU A 163 2.80 -19.70 -2.39
C LEU A 163 1.40 -19.45 -1.83
N ARG A 164 1.03 -20.08 -0.71
CA ARG A 164 -0.23 -19.84 0.00
C ARG A 164 -0.32 -18.38 0.45
N GLY A 165 0.77 -17.82 1.00
CA GLY A 165 0.83 -16.41 1.39
C GLY A 165 0.50 -15.45 0.22
N MET A 166 0.97 -15.77 -0.98
CA MET A 166 0.63 -14.99 -2.20
C MET A 166 -0.85 -15.14 -2.60
N LYS A 167 -1.42 -16.34 -2.45
CA LYS A 167 -2.82 -16.62 -2.81
C LYS A 167 -3.85 -16.02 -1.87
N LEU A 168 -3.50 -15.78 -0.60
CA LEU A 168 -4.40 -15.13 0.36
C LEU A 168 -4.72 -13.67 0.01
N VAL A 169 -3.81 -13.00 -0.71
CA VAL A 169 -3.93 -11.57 -1.02
C VAL A 169 -5.22 -11.29 -1.81
N ASN A 170 -6.09 -10.46 -1.22
CA ASN A 170 -7.38 -10.07 -1.77
C ASN A 170 -8.26 -11.28 -2.16
N LYS A 171 -8.26 -12.32 -1.31
CA LYS A 171 -9.03 -13.58 -1.50
C LYS A 171 -8.74 -14.26 -2.84
N GLY A 172 -7.48 -14.20 -3.28
CA GLY A 172 -7.03 -14.78 -4.55
C GLY A 172 -7.24 -13.88 -5.78
N ASN A 173 -7.93 -12.75 -5.66
CA ASN A 173 -8.10 -11.80 -6.76
C ASN A 173 -6.95 -10.78 -6.79
N SER A 174 -5.74 -11.26 -7.04
CA SER A 174 -4.53 -10.44 -7.04
C SER A 174 -3.49 -10.90 -8.06
N MET A 175 -2.56 -10.00 -8.41
CA MET A 175 -1.41 -10.32 -9.24
C MET A 175 -0.54 -11.42 -8.62
N LEU A 176 -0.33 -11.37 -7.30
CA LEU A 176 0.47 -12.35 -6.58
C LEU A 176 -0.19 -13.74 -6.60
N ALA A 177 -1.50 -13.82 -6.40
CA ALA A 177 -2.22 -15.09 -6.50
C ALA A 177 -2.11 -15.70 -7.92
N HIS A 178 -2.15 -14.85 -8.96
CA HIS A 178 -1.93 -15.27 -10.33
C HIS A 178 -0.51 -15.84 -10.52
N ILE A 179 0.53 -15.12 -10.07
CA ILE A 179 1.93 -15.59 -10.14
C ILE A 179 2.07 -16.94 -9.43
N ALA A 180 1.56 -17.07 -8.20
CA ALA A 180 1.64 -18.31 -7.44
C ALA A 180 0.99 -19.50 -8.17
N SER A 181 -0.17 -19.26 -8.80
CA SER A 181 -0.87 -20.28 -9.57
C SER A 181 -0.12 -20.69 -10.83
N GLU A 182 0.61 -19.77 -11.47
CA GLU A 182 1.47 -20.09 -12.61
C GLU A 182 2.75 -20.85 -12.20
N VAL A 183 3.28 -20.57 -11.02
CA VAL A 183 4.47 -21.27 -10.47
C VAL A 183 4.15 -22.72 -10.17
N GLU A 184 3.01 -23.00 -9.52
CA GLU A 184 2.60 -24.38 -9.19
C GLU A 184 2.51 -25.28 -10.42
N LYS A 185 2.04 -24.74 -11.55
CA LYS A 185 1.96 -25.48 -12.82
C LYS A 185 3.33 -25.86 -13.40
N ARG A 186 4.40 -25.19 -12.96
CA ARG A 186 5.78 -25.35 -13.45
C ARG A 186 6.67 -26.12 -12.48
N LEU A 187 6.16 -26.53 -11.32
CA LEU A 187 6.92 -27.31 -10.34
C LEU A 187 7.22 -28.71 -10.89
N ASN A 188 8.46 -29.17 -10.64
CA ASN A 188 8.90 -30.51 -10.95
C ASN A 188 9.11 -31.29 -9.65
N GLU A 189 8.29 -32.30 -9.39
CA GLU A 189 8.35 -33.14 -8.19
C GLU A 189 9.67 -33.90 -8.01
N ASN A 190 10.51 -34.00 -9.04
CA ASN A 190 11.83 -34.63 -8.98
C ASN A 190 12.97 -33.63 -8.77
N ASN A 191 12.70 -32.33 -8.82
CA ASN A 191 13.68 -31.25 -8.66
C ASN A 191 12.97 -30.00 -8.15
N LEU A 192 12.48 -30.05 -6.92
CA LEU A 192 11.53 -29.07 -6.40
C LEU A 192 12.19 -27.71 -6.17
N ALA A 193 13.36 -27.68 -5.53
CA ALA A 193 14.05 -26.42 -5.24
C ALA A 193 14.38 -25.64 -6.51
N GLU A 194 14.99 -26.30 -7.49
CA GLU A 194 15.45 -25.65 -8.71
C GLU A 194 14.29 -25.24 -9.62
N SER A 195 13.26 -26.08 -9.75
CA SER A 195 12.08 -25.76 -10.56
C SER A 195 11.27 -24.60 -9.96
N TYR A 196 11.11 -24.56 -8.64
CA TYR A 196 10.48 -23.45 -7.94
C TYR A 196 11.25 -22.14 -8.15
N PHE A 197 12.58 -22.16 -7.95
CA PHE A 197 13.44 -21.01 -8.20
C PHE A 197 13.31 -20.47 -9.62
N LYS A 198 13.44 -21.34 -10.63
CA LYS A 198 13.35 -20.96 -12.04
C LYS A 198 12.00 -20.33 -12.38
N ALA A 199 10.91 -20.97 -11.98
CA ALA A 199 9.56 -20.49 -12.26
C ALA A 199 9.28 -19.12 -11.62
N MET A 200 9.61 -18.95 -10.33
CA MET A 200 9.44 -17.69 -9.63
C MET A 200 10.30 -16.58 -10.24
N LYS A 201 11.59 -16.83 -10.47
CA LYS A 201 12.52 -15.85 -11.05
C LYS A 201 12.02 -15.34 -12.39
N GLU A 202 11.60 -16.22 -13.28
CA GLU A 202 11.09 -15.86 -14.61
C GLU A 202 9.86 -14.95 -14.51
N LEU A 203 8.87 -15.34 -13.71
CA LEU A 203 7.61 -14.59 -13.57
C LEU A 203 7.80 -13.24 -12.87
N MET A 204 8.72 -13.14 -11.91
CA MET A 204 9.02 -11.89 -11.22
C MET A 204 9.81 -10.93 -12.10
N VAL A 205 10.90 -11.39 -12.73
CA VAL A 205 11.77 -10.53 -13.55
C VAL A 205 11.03 -10.01 -14.79
N ASN A 206 10.18 -10.83 -15.41
CA ASN A 206 9.40 -10.41 -16.58
C ASN A 206 8.15 -9.60 -16.25
N ASN A 207 7.87 -9.35 -14.96
CA ASN A 207 6.71 -8.59 -14.54
C ASN A 207 6.84 -7.10 -14.93
N ILE A 208 5.74 -6.49 -15.39
CA ILE A 208 5.71 -5.07 -15.76
C ILE A 208 6.20 -4.14 -14.65
N TYR A 209 5.88 -4.39 -13.39
CA TYR A 209 6.31 -3.55 -12.27
C TYR A 209 7.80 -3.66 -12.00
N TYR A 210 8.35 -4.87 -12.12
CA TYR A 210 9.80 -5.09 -12.03
C TYR A 210 10.51 -4.33 -13.15
N GLN A 211 10.02 -4.44 -14.39
CA GLN A 211 10.62 -3.77 -15.55
C GLN A 211 10.49 -2.25 -15.48
N ALA A 212 9.32 -1.72 -15.11
CA ALA A 212 9.10 -0.29 -14.97
C ALA A 212 9.97 0.33 -13.86
N SER A 213 10.07 -0.36 -12.71
CA SER A 213 10.93 0.05 -11.61
C SER A 213 12.42 -0.01 -11.98
N LEU A 214 12.84 -1.08 -12.68
CA LEU A 214 14.23 -1.26 -13.13
C LEU A 214 14.65 -0.15 -14.11
N LYS A 215 13.75 0.20 -15.04
CA LYS A 215 13.97 1.27 -16.01
C LYS A 215 13.80 2.68 -15.43
N GLY A 216 13.42 2.80 -14.16
CA GLY A 216 13.20 4.09 -13.50
C GLY A 216 12.01 4.88 -14.06
N LEU A 217 11.00 4.19 -14.62
CA LEU A 217 9.84 4.85 -15.24
C LEU A 217 8.83 5.39 -14.21
N CYS A 218 8.77 4.76 -13.03
CA CYS A 218 7.89 5.16 -11.94
C CYS A 218 8.27 4.43 -10.64
N LYS A 219 7.97 5.03 -9.48
CA LYS A 219 7.91 4.31 -8.19
C LYS A 219 6.50 3.72 -7.99
N PHE A 220 6.40 2.64 -7.20
CA PHE A 220 5.12 1.97 -6.93
C PHE A 220 4.85 1.79 -5.45
N GLY A 221 3.58 1.94 -5.09
CA GLY A 221 3.00 1.71 -3.78
C GLY A 221 1.84 0.72 -3.82
N ASN A 222 1.50 0.14 -2.67
CA ASN A 222 0.39 -0.82 -2.54
C ASN A 222 -0.74 -0.24 -1.68
N ASP A 223 -1.99 -0.43 -2.08
CA ASP A 223 -3.19 -0.09 -1.29
C ASP A 223 -3.78 -1.35 -0.62
N TYR A 224 -2.92 -2.18 -0.03
CA TYR A 224 -3.32 -3.39 0.72
C TYR A 224 -2.27 -3.76 1.78
N ALA A 225 -2.69 -4.38 2.88
CA ALA A 225 -1.76 -4.74 3.95
C ALA A 225 -0.99 -6.05 3.68
N LEU A 226 -1.52 -6.94 2.84
CA LEU A 226 -0.94 -8.27 2.61
C LEU A 226 -0.11 -8.35 1.32
N GLY A 227 0.83 -9.30 1.27
CA GLY A 227 1.66 -9.60 0.08
C GLY A 227 2.86 -8.67 -0.12
N LEU A 228 3.12 -7.76 0.83
CA LEU A 228 4.11 -6.69 0.68
C LEU A 228 5.53 -7.20 0.46
N ARG A 229 5.90 -8.34 1.07
CA ARG A 229 7.21 -8.98 0.88
C ARG A 229 7.51 -9.21 -0.61
N TRP A 230 6.56 -9.79 -1.33
CA TRP A 230 6.69 -10.07 -2.75
C TRP A 230 6.65 -8.81 -3.61
N LEU A 231 5.82 -7.83 -3.25
CA LEU A 231 5.77 -6.56 -3.97
C LEU A 231 7.07 -5.75 -3.80
N ARG A 232 7.70 -5.81 -2.63
CA ARG A 232 9.03 -5.22 -2.38
C ARG A 232 10.06 -5.77 -3.35
N HIS A 233 10.06 -7.09 -3.59
CA HIS A 233 10.95 -7.72 -4.56
C HIS A 233 10.73 -7.23 -5.99
N LEU A 234 9.48 -6.88 -6.36
CA LEU A 234 9.14 -6.27 -7.65
C LEU A 234 9.51 -4.78 -7.74
N GLY A 235 9.99 -4.15 -6.66
CA GLY A 235 10.42 -2.76 -6.63
C GLY A 235 9.47 -1.79 -5.94
N TYR A 236 8.38 -2.26 -5.33
CA TYR A 236 7.48 -1.39 -4.56
C TYR A 236 8.25 -0.78 -3.38
N VAL A 237 7.96 0.49 -3.10
CA VAL A 237 8.64 1.29 -2.08
C VAL A 237 7.71 1.86 -1.02
N GLN A 238 6.41 1.65 -1.17
CA GLN A 238 5.41 2.30 -0.34
C GLN A 238 4.19 1.38 -0.13
N VAL A 239 3.52 1.52 1.00
CA VAL A 239 2.19 0.94 1.22
C VAL A 239 1.29 1.96 1.89
N SER A 240 0.11 2.16 1.33
CA SER A 240 -0.90 3.07 1.85
C SER A 240 -2.02 2.27 2.53
N THR A 241 -2.23 2.55 3.82
CA THR A 241 -3.31 1.95 4.60
C THR A 241 -4.30 3.01 5.12
N ASN A 242 -5.43 2.56 5.62
CA ASN A 242 -6.48 3.33 6.28
C ASN A 242 -7.23 2.42 7.26
N PRO A 243 -8.13 2.92 8.12
CA PRO A 243 -8.83 2.08 9.10
C PRO A 243 -9.61 0.93 8.47
N ALA A 244 -10.19 1.12 7.27
CA ALA A 244 -10.90 0.05 6.57
C ALA A 244 -9.95 -1.05 6.08
N LEU A 245 -8.75 -0.70 5.63
CA LEU A 245 -7.71 -1.63 5.20
C LEU A 245 -7.05 -2.34 6.39
N ALA A 246 -6.83 -1.62 7.50
CA ALA A 246 -6.39 -2.23 8.76
C ALA A 246 -7.41 -3.25 9.26
N ALA A 247 -8.70 -2.90 9.25
CA ALA A 247 -9.79 -3.84 9.58
C ALA A 247 -9.82 -5.06 8.64
N ARG A 248 -9.59 -4.86 7.33
CA ARG A 248 -9.51 -5.97 6.38
C ARG A 248 -8.37 -6.94 6.66
N ALA A 249 -7.23 -6.47 7.17
CA ALA A 249 -6.13 -7.37 7.54
C ALA A 249 -6.60 -8.40 8.59
N TYR A 250 -7.35 -7.94 9.58
CA TYR A 250 -7.99 -8.79 10.59
C TYR A 250 -9.12 -9.68 10.05
N ASP A 251 -9.81 -9.27 8.98
CA ASP A 251 -10.88 -10.06 8.36
C ASP A 251 -10.34 -11.15 7.42
N ASP A 252 -9.24 -10.86 6.71
CA ASP A 252 -8.58 -11.79 5.79
C ASP A 252 -7.67 -12.80 6.52
N ASP A 253 -7.03 -12.41 7.63
CA ASP A 253 -6.31 -13.30 8.55
C ASP A 253 -6.95 -13.30 9.96
N PRO A 254 -7.92 -14.20 10.21
CA PRO A 254 -8.54 -14.33 11.53
C PRO A 254 -7.55 -14.65 12.66
N GLU A 255 -6.38 -15.25 12.38
CA GLU A 255 -5.38 -15.52 13.43
C GLU A 255 -4.80 -14.23 14.03
N LEU A 256 -4.89 -13.10 13.32
CA LEU A 256 -4.42 -11.80 13.80
C LEU A 256 -5.19 -11.33 15.04
N TRP A 257 -6.48 -11.67 15.18
CA TRP A 257 -7.24 -11.38 16.39
C TRP A 257 -6.71 -12.11 17.61
N GLU A 258 -6.35 -13.39 17.46
CA GLU A 258 -5.82 -14.19 18.56
C GLU A 258 -4.41 -13.72 18.96
N LYS A 259 -3.60 -13.32 17.99
CA LYS A 259 -2.30 -12.67 18.24
C LYS A 259 -2.48 -11.34 18.97
N PHE A 260 -3.45 -10.52 18.56
CA PHE A 260 -3.74 -9.24 19.20
C PHE A 260 -4.27 -9.42 20.63
N LYS A 261 -5.18 -10.37 20.88
CA LYS A 261 -5.63 -10.72 22.24
C LYS A 261 -4.46 -11.15 23.13
N THR A 262 -3.56 -11.98 22.60
CA THR A 262 -2.37 -12.43 23.33
C THR A 262 -1.46 -11.25 23.68
N TYR A 263 -1.21 -10.36 22.72
CA TYR A 263 -0.47 -9.13 22.93
C TYR A 263 -1.14 -8.25 24.00
N ALA A 264 -2.45 -8.03 23.91
CA ALA A 264 -3.21 -7.27 24.88
C ALA A 264 -3.11 -7.85 26.30
N LYS A 265 -3.26 -9.18 26.46
CA LYS A 265 -3.10 -9.87 27.76
C LYS A 265 -1.71 -9.67 28.36
N LYS A 266 -0.66 -9.76 27.54
CA LYS A 266 0.73 -9.77 28.01
C LYS A 266 1.33 -8.38 28.23
N VAL A 267 0.94 -7.43 27.38
CA VAL A 267 1.55 -6.11 27.26
C VAL A 267 0.56 -5.03 27.69
N LEU A 268 -0.56 -4.87 26.97
CA LEU A 268 -1.46 -3.72 27.20
C LEU A 268 -2.08 -3.69 28.59
N VAL A 269 -2.41 -4.84 29.19
CA VAL A 269 -2.93 -4.90 30.57
C VAL A 269 -1.94 -4.30 31.59
N LYS A 270 -0.63 -4.46 31.33
CA LYS A 270 0.43 -3.97 32.23
C LYS A 270 0.77 -2.51 31.96
N GLU A 271 0.84 -2.13 30.68
CA GLU A 271 1.26 -0.78 30.28
C GLU A 271 0.13 0.25 30.37
N PHE A 272 -1.11 -0.16 30.12
CA PHE A 272 -2.29 0.70 30.10
C PHE A 272 -3.46 0.08 30.90
N PRO A 273 -3.30 -0.19 32.21
CA PRO A 273 -4.35 -0.77 33.04
C PRO A 273 -5.66 0.05 33.01
N GLU A 274 -5.56 1.37 32.83
CA GLU A 274 -6.70 2.27 32.71
C GLU A 274 -7.56 2.01 31.47
N TRP A 275 -6.99 1.49 30.37
CA TRP A 275 -7.76 1.09 29.18
C TRP A 275 -8.68 -0.09 29.47
N PHE A 276 -8.31 -0.96 30.40
CA PHE A 276 -9.16 -2.08 30.82
C PHE A 276 -10.15 -1.65 31.89
N LYS A 277 -9.79 -0.68 32.74
CA LYS A 277 -10.70 -0.11 33.73
C LYS A 277 -11.89 0.60 33.08
N ASP A 278 -11.63 1.47 32.10
CA ASP A 278 -12.62 2.29 31.40
C ASP A 278 -12.39 2.29 29.87
N PRO A 279 -12.67 1.16 29.19
CA PRO A 279 -12.32 0.99 27.78
C PRO A 279 -13.05 1.96 26.85
N ASP A 280 -14.25 2.40 27.19
CA ASP A 280 -15.03 3.35 26.38
C ASP A 280 -14.35 4.73 26.31
N LYS A 281 -13.74 5.19 27.41
CA LYS A 281 -13.00 6.45 27.45
C LYS A 281 -11.75 6.44 26.56
N TYR A 282 -11.09 5.29 26.42
CA TYR A 282 -9.85 5.11 25.66
C TYR A 282 -10.07 4.42 24.31
N ALA A 283 -11.30 4.42 23.79
CA ALA A 283 -11.65 3.66 22.60
C ALA A 283 -10.79 4.01 21.37
N ASP A 284 -10.46 5.30 21.19
CA ASP A 284 -9.62 5.76 20.07
C ASP A 284 -8.14 5.36 20.25
N ASP A 285 -7.62 5.39 21.49
CA ASP A 285 -6.24 4.93 21.79
C ASP A 285 -6.10 3.41 21.56
N ILE A 286 -7.11 2.64 21.99
CA ILE A 286 -7.18 1.20 21.77
C ILE A 286 -7.24 0.87 20.27
N ALA A 287 -8.02 1.63 19.49
CA ALA A 287 -8.11 1.44 18.04
C ALA A 287 -6.82 1.82 17.31
N MET A 288 -6.12 2.88 17.76
CA MET A 288 -4.80 3.23 17.28
C MET A 288 -3.81 2.08 17.53
N GLU A 289 -3.80 1.51 18.74
CA GLU A 289 -2.90 0.43 19.12
C GLU A 289 -3.16 -0.86 18.31
N ALA A 290 -4.43 -1.23 18.12
CA ALA A 290 -4.79 -2.34 17.24
C ALA A 290 -4.38 -2.09 15.78
N THR A 291 -4.49 -0.84 15.31
CA THR A 291 -4.01 -0.47 13.97
C THR A 291 -2.49 -0.61 13.89
N ARG A 292 -1.74 -0.11 14.88
CA ARG A 292 -0.28 -0.25 14.95
C ARG A 292 0.13 -1.72 14.89
N PHE A 293 -0.51 -2.55 15.71
CA PHE A 293 -0.27 -3.99 15.77
C PHE A 293 -0.54 -4.68 14.43
N GLY A 294 -1.70 -4.42 13.81
CA GLY A 294 -2.07 -5.01 12.53
C GLY A 294 -1.20 -4.56 11.35
N LEU A 295 -0.49 -3.42 11.49
CA LEU A 295 0.42 -2.89 10.48
C LEU A 295 1.89 -3.20 10.76
N LEU A 296 2.23 -3.84 11.90
CA LEU A 296 3.63 -4.02 12.31
C LEU A 296 4.45 -4.74 11.24
N GLU A 297 3.94 -5.83 10.66
CA GLU A 297 4.64 -6.56 9.60
C GLU A 297 4.95 -5.67 8.39
N ASN A 298 4.07 -4.71 8.05
CA ASN A 298 4.29 -3.79 6.93
C ASN A 298 5.51 -2.90 7.20
N PHE A 299 5.63 -2.37 8.42
CA PHE A 299 6.79 -1.57 8.81
C PHE A 299 8.08 -2.38 8.72
N LEU A 300 8.05 -3.64 9.18
CA LEU A 300 9.20 -4.55 9.16
C LEU A 300 9.65 -4.89 7.73
N VAL A 301 8.71 -5.25 6.84
CA VAL A 301 9.00 -5.58 5.44
C VAL A 301 9.73 -4.45 4.71
N PHE A 302 9.38 -3.20 5.01
CA PHE A 302 9.95 -2.04 4.34
C PHE A 302 11.14 -1.40 5.08
N ARG A 303 11.66 -2.02 6.16
CA ARG A 303 12.88 -1.52 6.83
C ARG A 303 14.10 -1.46 5.92
N PRO A 304 14.43 -2.50 5.12
CA PRO A 304 15.59 -2.43 4.23
C PRO A 304 15.55 -1.23 3.26
N PRO A 305 14.47 -0.98 2.50
CA PRO A 305 14.39 0.20 1.65
C PRO A 305 14.45 1.52 2.41
N PHE A 306 13.90 1.59 3.61
CA PHE A 306 14.01 2.79 4.44
C PHE A 306 15.45 3.17 4.74
N TYR A 307 16.30 2.19 5.05
CA TYR A 307 17.71 2.43 5.37
C TYR A 307 18.58 2.72 4.14
N TRP A 308 18.53 1.87 3.10
CA TRP A 308 19.45 2.06 1.96
C TRP A 308 19.16 3.34 1.16
N SER A 309 17.93 3.85 1.25
CA SER A 309 17.45 5.04 0.54
C SER A 309 17.57 6.31 1.38
N LYS A 310 18.02 6.20 2.63
CA LYS A 310 18.03 7.30 3.61
C LYS A 310 16.63 7.94 3.74
N TYR A 311 15.64 7.12 4.13
CA TYR A 311 14.27 7.53 4.45
C TYR A 311 13.44 8.01 3.24
N HIS A 312 13.87 7.69 2.02
CA HIS A 312 13.20 8.11 0.78
C HIS A 312 12.16 7.09 0.34
N ASP A 313 12.49 5.82 0.51
CA ASP A 313 11.64 4.68 0.20
C ASP A 313 11.30 3.92 1.49
N GLY A 314 10.47 2.89 1.36
CA GLY A 314 10.13 1.98 2.44
C GLY A 314 9.10 2.53 3.42
N LEU A 315 8.17 3.33 2.94
CA LEU A 315 7.23 4.07 3.78
C LEU A 315 5.86 3.42 3.89
N VAL A 316 5.32 3.41 5.10
CA VAL A 316 4.00 2.85 5.42
C VAL A 316 3.08 3.97 5.86
N SER A 317 1.94 4.15 5.18
CA SER A 317 0.96 5.16 5.57
C SER A 317 0.09 4.66 6.72
N TYR A 318 0.04 5.44 7.80
CA TYR A 318 -0.91 5.30 8.91
C TYR A 318 -1.88 6.47 8.88
N GLN A 319 -3.19 6.23 8.87
CA GLN A 319 -4.18 7.29 8.82
C GLN A 319 -4.61 7.78 10.21
N LEU A 320 -4.59 9.10 10.39
CA LEU A 320 -5.10 9.75 11.60
C LEU A 320 -6.59 9.49 11.80
N ASN A 321 -6.99 9.55 13.07
CA ASN A 321 -8.40 9.48 13.45
C ASN A 321 -9.21 10.55 12.68
N PRO A 322 -10.18 10.15 11.84
CA PRO A 322 -10.95 11.10 11.04
C PRO A 322 -11.80 12.07 11.88
N LEU A 323 -12.07 11.74 13.15
CA LEU A 323 -12.86 12.57 14.08
C LEU A 323 -12.12 13.82 14.56
N ILE A 324 -10.80 13.90 14.34
CA ILE A 324 -9.96 15.05 14.74
C ILE A 324 -9.25 15.69 13.54
N ALA A 325 -9.65 15.34 12.32
CA ALA A 325 -8.97 15.74 11.08
C ALA A 325 -8.98 17.26 10.82
N ASP A 326 -9.90 17.99 11.45
CA ASP A 326 -10.00 19.45 11.43
C ASP A 326 -9.26 20.13 12.59
N LYS A 327 -8.63 19.35 13.49
CA LYS A 327 -7.97 19.85 14.70
C LYS A 327 -6.47 19.64 14.66
N VAL A 328 -5.74 20.74 14.44
CA VAL A 328 -4.28 20.71 14.24
C VAL A 328 -3.53 20.10 15.43
N GLU A 329 -3.74 20.61 16.65
CA GLU A 329 -2.95 20.15 17.82
C GLU A 329 -3.26 18.71 18.22
N GLU A 330 -4.54 18.32 18.20
CA GLU A 330 -4.95 16.95 18.51
C GLU A 330 -4.38 15.96 17.48
N SER A 331 -4.43 16.31 16.19
CA SER A 331 -3.88 15.49 15.10
C SER A 331 -2.37 15.31 15.21
N VAL A 332 -1.61 16.39 15.45
CA VAL A 332 -0.15 16.32 15.59
C VAL A 332 0.25 15.54 16.84
N LYS A 333 -0.48 15.70 17.95
CA LYS A 333 -0.24 14.91 19.17
C LYS A 333 -0.46 13.42 18.93
N ALA A 334 -1.56 13.04 18.27
CA ALA A 334 -1.85 11.65 17.95
C ALA A 334 -0.77 11.03 17.02
N ALA A 335 -0.30 11.80 16.03
CA ALA A 335 0.79 11.37 15.16
C ALA A 335 2.09 11.09 15.92
N MET A 336 2.48 11.98 16.84
CA MET A 336 3.69 11.81 17.66
C MET A 336 3.59 10.61 18.59
N GLU A 337 2.43 10.38 19.21
CA GLU A 337 2.19 9.19 20.06
C GLU A 337 2.36 7.90 19.25
N PHE A 338 1.73 7.82 18.06
CA PHE A 338 1.88 6.66 17.18
C PHE A 338 3.35 6.43 16.79
N ALA A 339 4.05 7.50 16.37
CA ALA A 339 5.45 7.43 15.96
C ALA A 339 6.35 6.96 17.11
N SER A 340 6.17 7.49 18.32
CA SER A 340 6.98 7.14 19.50
C SER A 340 6.79 5.67 19.92
N ARG A 341 5.56 5.15 19.83
CA ARG A 341 5.30 3.72 20.10
C ARG A 341 5.97 2.84 19.06
N LEU A 342 5.79 3.17 17.78
CA LEU A 342 6.38 2.42 16.69
C LEU A 342 7.92 2.42 16.77
N GLU A 343 8.53 3.55 17.14
CA GLU A 343 9.98 3.64 17.37
C GLU A 343 10.45 2.61 18.42
N SER A 344 9.64 2.33 19.44
CA SER A 344 9.97 1.36 20.48
C SER A 344 9.97 -0.08 19.99
N ASP A 345 9.16 -0.45 19.00
CA ASP A 345 9.27 -1.77 18.37
C ASP A 345 10.46 -1.82 17.41
N LEU A 346 10.59 -0.77 16.60
CA LEU A 346 11.58 -0.70 15.54
C LEU A 346 13.00 -0.65 16.06
N LYS A 347 13.26 -0.02 17.21
CA LYS A 347 14.60 -0.03 17.82
C LYS A 347 15.10 -1.45 18.06
N VAL A 348 14.21 -2.35 18.50
CA VAL A 348 14.58 -3.75 18.74
C VAL A 348 14.83 -4.42 17.41
N TYR A 349 13.94 -4.28 16.43
CA TYR A 349 14.10 -4.90 15.13
C TYR A 349 15.38 -4.43 14.41
N ASP A 350 15.67 -3.13 14.42
CA ASP A 350 16.81 -2.53 13.71
C ASP A 350 18.15 -2.94 14.32
N GLU A 351 18.23 -3.14 15.63
CA GLU A 351 19.43 -3.68 16.27
C GLU A 351 19.78 -5.08 15.75
N TRP A 352 18.76 -5.88 15.40
CA TRP A 352 18.95 -7.18 14.79
C TRP A 352 19.16 -7.08 13.28
N LEU A 353 18.39 -6.26 12.56
CA LEU A 353 18.52 -6.10 11.11
C LEU A 353 19.90 -5.56 10.75
N LEU A 354 20.41 -4.61 11.52
CA LEU A 354 21.63 -3.86 11.23
C LEU A 354 22.81 -4.28 12.10
N TRP A 355 22.74 -5.45 12.73
CA TRP A 355 23.79 -5.94 13.60
C TRP A 355 25.15 -6.01 12.89
N GLY A 356 26.19 -5.49 13.53
CA GLY A 356 27.56 -5.53 12.99
C GLY A 356 27.86 -4.51 11.88
N TYR A 357 26.87 -3.74 11.40
CA TYR A 357 27.13 -2.60 10.50
C TYR A 357 27.49 -1.34 11.27
N THR A 358 28.37 -0.52 10.70
CA THR A 358 29.03 0.59 11.39
C THR A 358 28.61 1.97 10.92
N THR A 359 27.99 2.08 9.74
CA THR A 359 27.61 3.35 9.10
C THR A 359 26.18 3.80 9.42
N VAL A 360 25.45 3.04 10.24
CA VAL A 360 24.08 3.36 10.67
C VAL A 360 24.10 4.43 11.76
N THR A 361 23.46 5.57 11.50
CA THR A 361 23.46 6.73 12.43
C THR A 361 22.22 6.82 13.32
N GLU A 362 21.07 6.29 12.89
CA GLU A 362 19.79 6.40 13.60
C GLU A 362 19.00 5.09 13.48
N LYS A 363 18.88 4.35 14.58
CA LYS A 363 18.06 3.14 14.71
C LYS A 363 16.73 3.46 15.39
N GLY A 364 15.69 2.71 15.07
CA GLY A 364 14.35 2.88 15.62
C GLY A 364 13.49 3.90 14.88
N ARG A 365 14.08 4.80 14.07
CA ARG A 365 13.33 5.83 13.33
C ARG A 365 12.13 5.24 12.59
N PRO A 366 10.89 5.68 12.87
CA PRO A 366 9.70 5.19 12.19
C PRO A 366 9.72 5.43 10.68
N ASN A 367 9.52 4.37 9.90
CA ASN A 367 9.28 4.44 8.46
C ASN A 367 7.80 4.67 8.14
N VAL A 368 7.22 5.67 8.82
CA VAL A 368 5.79 6.00 8.75
C VAL A 368 5.58 7.30 7.99
N VAL A 369 4.49 7.36 7.24
CA VAL A 369 3.89 8.61 6.79
C VAL A 369 2.48 8.76 7.35
N ILE A 370 2.21 9.90 7.96
CA ILE A 370 0.94 10.17 8.62
C ILE A 370 -0.06 10.62 7.57
N LYS A 371 -1.15 9.87 7.40
CA LYS A 371 -2.15 10.12 6.39
C LYS A 371 -3.13 11.19 6.88
N VAL A 372 -3.08 12.37 6.27
CA VAL A 372 -3.84 13.56 6.67
C VAL A 372 -4.92 13.84 5.64
N ALA A 373 -6.17 14.07 6.08
CA ALA A 373 -7.28 14.32 5.17
C ALA A 373 -7.32 15.79 4.73
N ALA A 374 -7.20 16.06 3.43
CA ALA A 374 -7.33 17.38 2.79
C ALA A 374 -8.79 17.90 2.72
N ALA A 375 -9.71 17.31 3.47
CA ALA A 375 -11.09 17.77 3.55
C ALA A 375 -11.21 19.09 4.33
N TYR A 376 -10.20 19.48 5.12
CA TYR A 376 -10.24 20.66 5.97
C TYR A 376 -9.01 21.54 5.76
N PRO A 377 -9.12 22.87 5.91
CA PRO A 377 -7.98 23.80 5.89
C PRO A 377 -6.84 23.40 6.85
N ALA A 378 -7.20 22.80 8.00
CA ALA A 378 -6.27 22.32 9.02
C ALA A 378 -5.18 21.37 8.45
N ALA A 379 -5.45 20.67 7.35
CA ALA A 379 -4.49 19.79 6.70
C ALA A 379 -3.18 20.50 6.32
N ILE A 380 -3.24 21.78 5.94
CA ILE A 380 -2.07 22.60 5.61
C ILE A 380 -1.13 22.70 6.82
N ASP A 381 -1.68 23.05 7.98
CA ASP A 381 -0.89 23.24 9.20
C ASP A 381 -0.41 21.93 9.80
N ILE A 382 -1.23 20.88 9.74
CA ILE A 382 -0.84 19.53 10.17
C ILE A 382 0.35 19.04 9.33
N ALA A 383 0.26 19.14 8.00
CA ALA A 383 1.34 18.73 7.10
C ALA A 383 2.64 19.50 7.40
N ARG A 384 2.57 20.83 7.56
CA ARG A 384 3.74 21.65 7.90
C ARG A 384 4.39 21.23 9.22
N LYS A 385 3.59 21.02 10.26
CA LYS A 385 4.09 20.66 11.60
C LYS A 385 4.72 19.27 11.64
N LEU A 386 4.13 18.28 10.97
CA LEU A 386 4.70 16.93 10.91
C LEU A 386 6.07 16.94 10.21
N ASN A 387 6.18 17.62 9.08
CA ASN A 387 7.45 17.72 8.35
C ASN A 387 8.53 18.48 9.12
N GLU A 388 8.15 19.49 9.90
CA GLU A 388 9.07 20.20 10.79
C GLU A 388 9.72 19.28 11.84
N LEU A 389 9.04 18.18 12.20
CA LEU A 389 9.54 17.14 13.10
C LEU A 389 10.30 16.02 12.36
N GLY A 390 10.40 16.08 11.03
CA GLY A 390 10.97 14.99 10.22
C GLY A 390 10.04 13.78 10.04
N ILE A 391 8.77 13.90 10.45
CA ILE A 391 7.74 12.88 10.25
C ILE A 391 7.03 13.18 8.93
N GLY A 392 7.09 12.23 7.99
CA GLY A 392 6.45 12.42 6.70
C GLY A 392 4.92 12.37 6.79
N GLN A 393 4.24 13.01 5.85
CA GLN A 393 2.79 12.94 5.66
C GLN A 393 2.45 12.23 4.35
N ASN A 394 1.23 11.69 4.31
CA ASN A 394 0.57 11.26 3.08
C ASN A 394 -0.80 11.96 3.00
N ILE A 395 -0.96 12.97 2.14
CA ILE A 395 -2.24 13.65 2.03
C ILE A 395 -3.26 12.74 1.36
N THR A 396 -4.49 12.69 1.88
CA THR A 396 -5.59 11.90 1.34
C THR A 396 -6.88 12.71 1.32
N VAL A 397 -7.96 12.17 0.75
CA VAL A 397 -9.20 12.95 0.51
C VAL A 397 -8.87 14.23 -0.28
N SER A 398 -7.91 14.11 -1.20
CA SER A 398 -7.49 15.16 -2.11
C SER A 398 -7.93 14.82 -3.52
N TYR A 399 -8.54 15.80 -4.17
CA TYR A 399 -9.18 15.66 -5.49
C TYR A 399 -8.87 16.82 -6.42
N THR A 400 -8.26 17.88 -5.90
CA THR A 400 -8.19 19.17 -6.58
C THR A 400 -6.76 19.67 -6.67
N VAL A 401 -6.47 20.44 -7.72
CA VAL A 401 -5.19 21.14 -7.87
C VAL A 401 -4.91 22.03 -6.67
N ALA A 402 -5.94 22.71 -6.15
CA ALA A 402 -5.81 23.60 -5.01
C ALA A 402 -5.33 22.89 -3.73
N GLN A 403 -5.92 21.73 -3.41
CA GLN A 403 -5.51 20.94 -2.24
C GLN A 403 -4.06 20.47 -2.36
N GLU A 404 -3.70 19.85 -3.48
CA GLU A 404 -2.39 19.21 -3.65
C GLU A 404 -1.27 20.25 -3.70
N VAL A 405 -1.43 21.34 -4.45
CA VAL A 405 -0.38 22.38 -4.55
C VAL A 405 -0.17 23.07 -3.20
N LEU A 406 -1.24 23.50 -2.52
CA LEU A 406 -1.11 24.28 -1.28
C LEU A 406 -0.54 23.43 -0.14
N ILE A 407 -0.97 22.17 -0.01
CA ILE A 407 -0.48 21.30 1.06
C ILE A 407 0.95 20.82 0.74
N GLY A 408 1.27 20.52 -0.53
CA GLY A 408 2.61 20.16 -0.94
C GLY A 408 3.64 21.25 -0.63
N ILE A 409 3.31 22.52 -0.86
CA ILE A 409 4.16 23.64 -0.45
C ILE A 409 4.26 23.75 1.08
N ALA A 410 3.18 23.56 1.83
CA ALA A 410 3.23 23.56 3.29
C ALA A 410 4.14 22.45 3.85
N ALA A 411 4.16 21.28 3.20
CA ALA A 411 5.10 20.21 3.54
C ALA A 411 6.55 20.65 3.32
N LEU A 412 6.88 21.22 2.16
CA LEU A 412 8.21 21.74 1.85
C LEU A 412 8.64 22.84 2.84
N GLU A 413 7.73 23.71 3.28
CA GLU A 413 7.98 24.71 4.32
C GLU A 413 8.38 24.04 5.65
N GLY A 414 7.70 22.96 6.04
CA GLY A 414 8.04 22.17 7.22
C GLY A 414 9.42 21.50 7.09
N MET A 415 9.69 20.88 5.94
CA MET A 415 10.97 20.23 5.65
C MET A 415 12.13 21.24 5.66
N ALA A 416 11.92 22.45 5.15
CA ALA A 416 12.89 23.52 5.17
C ALA A 416 13.28 23.91 6.61
N LYS A 417 12.34 23.84 7.56
CA LYS A 417 12.65 24.03 8.99
C LYS A 417 13.38 22.83 9.58
N ALA A 418 13.00 21.61 9.23
CA ALA A 418 13.64 20.38 9.73
C ALA A 418 15.11 20.31 9.29
N ILE A 419 15.41 20.55 8.02
CA ILE A 419 16.78 20.44 7.50
C ILE A 419 17.73 21.48 8.11
N LYS A 420 17.22 22.67 8.46
CA LYS A 420 17.98 23.69 9.20
C LYS A 420 18.32 23.28 10.63
N LYS A 421 17.53 22.37 11.23
CA LYS A 421 17.81 21.76 12.54
C LYS A 421 18.72 20.53 12.41
N GLY A 422 19.18 20.18 11.20
CA GLY A 422 19.93 18.96 10.93
C GLY A 422 19.07 17.70 10.88
N ILE A 423 17.74 17.83 10.90
CA ILE A 423 16.81 16.70 10.81
C ILE A 423 16.62 16.39 9.32
N ILE A 424 16.99 15.17 8.90
CA ILE A 424 16.72 14.69 7.55
C ILE A 424 15.21 14.49 7.39
N PRO A 425 14.53 15.16 6.44
CA PRO A 425 13.11 14.90 6.19
C PRO A 425 12.85 13.50 5.64
N THR A 426 11.77 12.88 6.13
CA THR A 426 11.22 11.64 5.56
C THR A 426 10.48 11.98 4.26
N GLN A 427 10.47 11.06 3.29
CA GLN A 427 9.66 11.23 2.07
C GLN A 427 8.17 11.36 2.41
N THR A 428 7.47 12.10 1.55
CA THR A 428 6.05 12.44 1.70
C THR A 428 5.31 12.23 0.41
N TYR A 429 3.98 12.19 0.52
CA TYR A 429 3.11 11.86 -0.61
C TYR A 429 1.87 12.73 -0.61
N ASP A 430 1.41 13.12 -1.79
CA ASP A 430 0.09 13.72 -1.98
C ASP A 430 -0.79 12.77 -2.78
N THR A 431 -1.73 12.09 -2.11
CA THR A 431 -2.61 11.12 -2.75
C THR A 431 -3.70 11.80 -3.56
N ASN A 432 -3.58 11.76 -4.88
CA ASN A 432 -4.65 12.14 -5.80
C ASN A 432 -5.70 11.01 -5.90
N MET A 433 -6.94 11.27 -5.49
CA MET A 433 -8.02 10.28 -5.51
C MET A 433 -8.83 10.30 -6.81
N GLY A 434 -8.15 10.29 -7.96
CA GLY A 434 -8.74 10.46 -9.29
C GLY A 434 -9.93 9.55 -9.59
N GLY A 435 -9.85 8.24 -9.32
CA GLY A 435 -10.99 7.35 -9.61
C GLY A 435 -12.17 7.50 -8.65
N ARG A 436 -12.02 8.20 -7.51
CA ARG A 436 -13.15 8.63 -6.67
C ARG A 436 -13.77 9.94 -7.17
N LEU A 437 -12.97 10.83 -7.77
CA LEU A 437 -13.48 11.98 -8.50
C LEU A 437 -14.31 11.52 -9.70
N GLU A 438 -13.83 10.53 -10.47
CA GLU A 438 -14.59 9.89 -11.56
C GLU A 438 -15.93 9.35 -11.03
N ASP A 439 -15.92 8.55 -9.96
CA ASP A 439 -17.14 8.01 -9.34
C ASP A 439 -18.13 9.14 -8.96
N HIS A 440 -17.63 10.24 -8.39
CA HIS A 440 -18.46 11.39 -8.00
C HIS A 440 -19.08 12.10 -9.20
N LEU A 441 -18.27 12.46 -10.21
CA LEU A 441 -18.74 13.15 -11.41
C LEU A 441 -19.76 12.29 -12.17
N ARG A 442 -19.52 10.97 -12.24
CA ARG A 442 -20.45 9.97 -12.83
C ARG A 442 -21.80 9.98 -12.13
N GLU A 443 -21.83 10.12 -10.81
CA GLU A 443 -23.06 10.21 -10.01
C GLU A 443 -23.77 11.55 -10.25
N VAL A 444 -23.06 12.68 -10.19
CA VAL A 444 -23.65 14.02 -10.39
C VAL A 444 -24.24 14.16 -11.79
N ILE A 445 -23.52 13.72 -12.82
CA ILE A 445 -24.00 13.78 -14.21
C ILE A 445 -25.21 12.87 -14.41
N ALA A 446 -25.16 11.64 -13.89
CA ALA A 446 -26.32 10.73 -13.96
C ALA A 446 -27.54 11.31 -13.24
N ALA A 447 -27.36 11.93 -12.06
CA ALA A 447 -28.45 12.59 -11.35
C ALA A 447 -29.08 13.71 -12.18
N ASN A 448 -28.28 14.52 -12.86
CA ASN A 448 -28.76 15.58 -13.74
C ASN A 448 -29.51 15.03 -14.96
N LEU A 449 -29.05 13.92 -15.54
CA LEU A 449 -29.76 13.23 -16.62
C LEU A 449 -31.12 12.70 -16.14
N VAL A 450 -31.17 12.06 -14.96
CA VAL A 450 -32.43 11.57 -14.37
C VAL A 450 -33.37 12.73 -14.07
N LEU A 451 -32.89 13.81 -13.45
CA LEU A 451 -33.71 14.98 -13.13
C LEU A 451 -34.35 15.56 -14.39
N LYS A 452 -33.57 15.70 -15.46
CA LYS A 452 -34.05 16.20 -16.75
C LYS A 452 -35.01 15.21 -17.44
N ALA A 453 -34.81 13.90 -17.28
CA ALA A 453 -35.69 12.86 -17.83
C ALA A 453 -37.10 12.92 -17.22
N ILE A 454 -37.22 13.30 -15.94
CA ILE A 454 -38.48 13.25 -15.18
C ILE A 454 -39.10 14.63 -14.93
N GLU A 455 -38.46 15.71 -15.40
CA GLU A 455 -38.82 17.10 -15.09
C GLU A 455 -40.30 17.43 -15.40
N LYS A 456 -40.85 16.81 -16.45
CA LYS A 456 -42.22 17.05 -16.94
C LYS A 456 -43.27 16.07 -16.41
N LEU A 457 -42.89 15.14 -15.55
CA LEU A 457 -43.79 14.10 -15.02
C LEU A 457 -44.53 14.57 -13.77
N SER A 458 -45.72 14.02 -13.53
CA SER A 458 -46.41 14.19 -12.24
C SER A 458 -45.64 13.49 -11.11
N ASP A 459 -45.92 13.84 -9.85
CA ASP A 459 -45.23 13.22 -8.72
C ASP A 459 -45.58 11.72 -8.59
N GLU A 460 -46.81 11.32 -8.93
CA GLU A 460 -47.20 9.90 -8.99
C GLU A 460 -46.43 9.15 -10.09
N GLU A 461 -46.24 9.77 -11.25
CA GLU A 461 -45.48 9.19 -12.36
C GLU A 461 -43.99 9.06 -12.03
N LYS A 462 -43.41 10.07 -11.37
CA LYS A 462 -42.03 10.02 -10.87
C LYS A 462 -41.87 8.84 -9.92
N GLU A 463 -42.77 8.70 -8.95
CA GLU A 463 -42.69 7.65 -7.94
C GLU A 463 -42.77 6.26 -8.58
N ARG A 464 -43.72 6.07 -9.51
CA ARG A 464 -43.85 4.82 -10.25
C ARG A 464 -42.58 4.49 -11.03
N LYS A 465 -42.01 5.45 -11.75
CA LYS A 465 -40.77 5.25 -12.52
C LYS A 465 -39.57 4.94 -11.64
N PHE A 466 -39.42 5.59 -10.48
CA PHE A 466 -38.33 5.24 -9.56
C PHE A 466 -38.48 3.84 -9.00
N LYS A 467 -39.69 3.42 -8.63
CA LYS A 467 -39.94 2.05 -8.16
C LYS A 467 -39.62 1.01 -9.23
N GLU A 468 -40.04 1.25 -10.48
CA GLU A 468 -39.70 0.41 -11.64
C GLU A 468 -38.18 0.33 -11.87
N LEU A 469 -37.49 1.48 -11.86
CA LEU A 469 -36.04 1.55 -12.01
C LEU A 469 -35.32 0.83 -10.86
N ALA A 470 -35.72 1.08 -9.61
CA ALA A 470 -35.14 0.45 -8.43
C ALA A 470 -35.22 -1.07 -8.51
N LYS A 471 -36.40 -1.59 -8.86
CA LYS A 471 -36.61 -3.02 -9.08
C LYS A 471 -35.72 -3.57 -10.19
N SER A 472 -35.64 -2.88 -11.33
CA SER A 472 -34.80 -3.30 -12.46
C SER A 472 -33.31 -3.32 -12.12
N LEU A 473 -32.85 -2.39 -11.27
CA LEU A 473 -31.46 -2.32 -10.80
C LEU A 473 -31.16 -3.32 -9.67
N GLY A 474 -32.14 -4.12 -9.24
CA GLY A 474 -31.97 -5.13 -8.20
C GLY A 474 -32.02 -4.59 -6.77
N VAL A 475 -32.64 -3.42 -6.55
CA VAL A 475 -32.87 -2.91 -5.19
C VAL A 475 -33.98 -3.74 -4.53
N SER A 476 -33.68 -4.28 -3.34
CA SER A 476 -34.66 -5.02 -2.54
C SER A 476 -35.80 -4.11 -2.05
N GLU A 477 -37.00 -4.67 -1.88
CA GLU A 477 -38.17 -3.94 -1.33
C GLU A 477 -37.86 -3.30 0.03
N GLU A 478 -37.18 -3.99 0.94
CA GLU A 478 -36.76 -3.44 2.24
C GLU A 478 -35.96 -2.15 2.08
N LYS A 479 -34.95 -2.18 1.21
CA LYS A 479 -34.11 -1.01 0.93
C LYS A 479 -34.86 0.10 0.20
N TRP A 480 -35.82 -0.24 -0.65
CA TRP A 480 -36.68 0.74 -1.31
C TRP A 480 -37.57 1.46 -0.29
N SER A 481 -38.18 0.74 0.65
CA SER A 481 -39.02 1.33 1.71
C SER A 481 -38.28 2.35 2.59
N GLU A 482 -36.97 2.17 2.80
CA GLU A 482 -36.13 3.17 3.51
C GLU A 482 -35.99 4.50 2.75
N ILE A 483 -36.13 4.47 1.41
CA ILE A 483 -35.85 5.58 0.49
C ILE A 483 -37.14 6.20 -0.07
N GLU A 484 -38.23 5.45 -0.16
CA GLU A 484 -39.53 5.88 -0.70
C GLU A 484 -40.10 7.13 0.01
N GLY A 485 -39.81 7.31 1.30
CA GLY A 485 -40.22 8.50 2.06
C GLY A 485 -39.27 9.71 1.98
N LYS A 486 -38.15 9.62 1.24
CA LYS A 486 -37.12 10.66 1.17
C LYS A 486 -37.44 11.72 0.11
N SER A 487 -36.69 12.83 0.13
CA SER A 487 -36.84 13.86 -0.89
C SER A 487 -36.50 13.34 -2.29
N LEU A 488 -37.06 13.95 -3.34
CA LEU A 488 -36.79 13.58 -4.73
C LEU A 488 -35.28 13.52 -5.02
N ARG A 489 -34.51 14.48 -4.49
CA ARG A 489 -33.06 14.53 -4.68
C ARG A 489 -32.37 13.32 -4.05
N GLU A 490 -32.72 12.97 -2.81
CA GLU A 490 -32.16 11.80 -2.13
C GLU A 490 -32.49 10.50 -2.87
N LYS A 491 -33.70 10.36 -3.43
CA LYS A 491 -34.07 9.20 -4.26
C LYS A 491 -33.20 9.11 -5.51
N ILE A 492 -33.03 10.22 -6.23
CA ILE A 492 -32.16 10.27 -7.42
C ILE A 492 -30.74 9.88 -7.04
N ASP A 493 -30.16 10.52 -6.02
CA ASP A 493 -28.78 10.28 -5.59
C ASP A 493 -28.57 8.82 -5.16
N PHE A 494 -29.54 8.21 -4.47
CA PHE A 494 -29.51 6.79 -4.14
C PHE A 494 -29.49 5.91 -5.41
N MET A 495 -30.39 6.17 -6.35
CA MET A 495 -30.55 5.37 -7.58
C MET A 495 -29.33 5.42 -8.46
N VAL A 496 -28.75 6.61 -8.61
CA VAL A 496 -27.55 6.78 -9.42
C VAL A 496 -26.28 6.42 -8.65
N SER A 497 -26.32 6.14 -7.35
CA SER A 497 -25.10 5.82 -6.60
C SER A 497 -24.33 4.64 -7.21
N LYS A 498 -23.01 4.62 -7.02
CA LYS A 498 -22.16 3.48 -7.45
C LYS A 498 -22.61 2.13 -6.88
N ARG A 499 -23.33 2.11 -5.75
CA ARG A 499 -23.81 0.88 -5.10
C ARG A 499 -25.03 0.30 -5.80
N VAL A 500 -25.83 1.14 -6.46
CA VAL A 500 -27.10 0.73 -7.08
C VAL A 500 -26.95 0.66 -8.59
N LEU A 501 -26.60 1.77 -9.24
CA LEU A 501 -26.38 1.78 -10.67
C LEU A 501 -25.06 1.08 -11.07
N GLY A 502 -24.04 1.09 -10.21
CA GLY A 502 -22.70 0.63 -10.57
C GLY A 502 -21.88 1.72 -11.26
N ARG A 503 -20.76 1.35 -11.90
CA ARG A 503 -19.87 2.33 -12.59
C ARG A 503 -20.17 2.49 -14.07
N ASN A 504 -20.83 1.50 -14.68
CA ASN A 504 -21.14 1.50 -16.10
C ASN A 504 -22.43 2.28 -16.37
N LEU A 505 -22.33 3.44 -17.02
CA LEU A 505 -23.49 4.23 -17.44
C LEU A 505 -24.28 3.55 -18.56
N LEU A 506 -23.69 2.59 -19.27
CA LEU A 506 -24.33 1.85 -20.37
C LEU A 506 -25.13 0.63 -19.90
N ARG A 507 -25.44 0.53 -18.60
CA ARG A 507 -26.38 -0.48 -18.11
C ARG A 507 -27.73 -0.32 -18.80
N ASP A 508 -28.24 -1.42 -19.34
CA ASP A 508 -29.47 -1.42 -20.13
C ASP A 508 -30.65 -0.82 -19.37
N GLU A 509 -30.74 -1.07 -18.06
CA GLU A 509 -31.80 -0.54 -17.20
C GLU A 509 -31.81 1.00 -17.17
N PHE A 510 -30.62 1.61 -17.10
CA PHE A 510 -30.48 3.06 -17.09
C PHE A 510 -30.65 3.67 -18.48
N VAL A 511 -30.14 3.00 -19.53
CA VAL A 511 -30.38 3.39 -20.92
C VAL A 511 -31.88 3.40 -21.20
N ASN A 512 -32.59 2.33 -20.86
CA ASN A 512 -34.04 2.21 -21.04
C ASN A 512 -34.78 3.34 -20.33
N PHE A 513 -34.44 3.61 -19.07
CA PHE A 513 -35.03 4.70 -18.29
C PHE A 513 -34.92 6.06 -19.01
N LEU A 514 -33.74 6.38 -19.57
CA LEU A 514 -33.53 7.64 -20.29
C LEU A 514 -34.25 7.66 -21.65
N VAL A 515 -34.27 6.54 -22.38
CA VAL A 515 -34.97 6.42 -23.67
C VAL A 515 -36.47 6.62 -23.50
N GLU A 516 -37.06 6.01 -22.47
CA GLU A 516 -38.50 6.15 -22.18
C GLU A 516 -38.94 7.57 -21.86
N SER A 517 -38.02 8.43 -21.39
CA SER A 517 -38.31 9.85 -21.17
C SER A 517 -38.57 10.63 -22.47
N LYS A 518 -38.09 10.12 -23.61
CA LYS A 518 -38.08 10.78 -24.93
C LYS A 518 -37.34 12.13 -24.96
N VAL A 519 -36.68 12.53 -23.87
CA VAL A 519 -35.96 13.82 -23.76
C VAL A 519 -34.62 13.80 -24.51
N PHE A 520 -33.96 12.64 -24.56
CA PHE A 520 -32.60 12.48 -25.07
C PHE A 520 -32.52 11.81 -26.44
N GLY A 521 -33.65 11.62 -27.11
CA GLY A 521 -33.74 10.94 -28.40
C GLY A 521 -33.98 9.44 -28.28
N ASP A 522 -33.61 8.72 -29.34
CA ASP A 522 -33.70 7.26 -29.42
C ASP A 522 -32.58 6.56 -28.64
N ARG A 523 -32.62 5.21 -28.63
CA ARG A 523 -31.63 4.39 -27.94
C ARG A 523 -30.21 4.65 -28.41
N ASP A 524 -30.00 4.78 -29.71
CA ASP A 524 -28.66 4.99 -30.28
C ASP A 524 -28.09 6.34 -29.87
N SER A 525 -28.92 7.38 -29.85
CA SER A 525 -28.55 8.72 -29.37
C SER A 525 -28.16 8.70 -27.89
N VAL A 526 -28.95 8.01 -27.05
CA VAL A 526 -28.66 7.86 -25.61
C VAL A 526 -27.37 7.07 -25.38
N VAL A 527 -27.19 5.93 -26.04
CA VAL A 527 -25.98 5.09 -25.91
C VAL A 527 -24.73 5.85 -26.36
N LYS A 528 -24.81 6.58 -27.47
CA LYS A 528 -23.70 7.42 -27.96
C LYS A 528 -23.32 8.50 -26.95
N MET A 529 -24.31 9.22 -26.42
CA MET A 529 -24.10 10.25 -25.40
C MET A 529 -23.45 9.66 -24.14
N LEU A 530 -23.99 8.56 -23.59
CA LEU A 530 -23.48 7.95 -22.37
C LEU A 530 -22.09 7.33 -22.56
N SER A 531 -21.81 6.77 -23.74
CA SER A 531 -20.49 6.24 -24.08
C SER A 531 -19.43 7.34 -24.10
N GLN A 532 -19.77 8.50 -24.69
CA GLN A 532 -18.88 9.67 -24.68
C GLN A 532 -18.65 10.17 -23.27
N ILE A 533 -19.71 10.36 -22.46
CA ILE A 533 -19.59 10.79 -21.06
C ILE A 533 -18.69 9.82 -20.27
N GLN A 534 -18.90 8.51 -20.41
CA GLN A 534 -18.12 7.51 -19.70
C GLN A 534 -16.64 7.49 -20.14
N GLY A 535 -16.38 7.70 -21.43
CA GLY A 535 -15.02 7.84 -21.97
C GLY A 535 -14.33 9.10 -21.44
N ASP A 536 -15.04 10.23 -21.39
CA ASP A 536 -14.50 11.49 -20.88
C ASP A 536 -14.17 11.40 -19.38
N LEU A 537 -15.12 10.88 -18.59
CA LEU A 537 -14.96 10.70 -17.16
C LEU A 537 -13.78 9.81 -16.78
N ALA A 538 -13.44 8.84 -17.63
CA ALA A 538 -12.29 7.97 -17.46
C ALA A 538 -10.96 8.71 -17.31
N LEU A 539 -10.85 9.91 -17.91
CA LEU A 539 -9.62 10.70 -17.88
C LEU A 539 -9.66 11.83 -16.84
N SER A 540 -10.79 12.03 -16.15
CA SER A 540 -10.98 13.17 -15.24
C SER A 540 -9.91 13.24 -14.13
N GLY A 541 -9.64 12.11 -13.46
CA GLY A 541 -8.59 12.03 -12.45
C GLY A 541 -7.19 12.26 -13.02
N THR A 542 -6.90 11.67 -14.19
CA THR A 542 -5.61 11.79 -14.87
C THR A 542 -5.32 13.25 -15.27
N TYR A 543 -6.33 13.99 -15.74
CA TYR A 543 -6.17 15.42 -16.02
C TYR A 543 -5.76 16.23 -14.80
N VAL A 544 -6.38 15.97 -13.64
CA VAL A 544 -6.01 16.64 -12.39
C VAL A 544 -4.58 16.28 -12.01
N ALA A 545 -4.22 14.99 -12.04
CA ALA A 545 -2.87 14.52 -11.72
C ALA A 545 -1.81 15.14 -12.65
N GLN A 546 -2.05 15.16 -13.98
CA GLN A 546 -1.14 15.79 -14.96
C GLN A 546 -0.94 17.27 -14.65
N ARG A 547 -2.01 17.98 -14.28
CA ARG A 547 -1.93 19.40 -13.98
C ARG A 547 -1.18 19.69 -12.69
N VAL A 548 -1.39 18.91 -11.63
CA VAL A 548 -0.61 19.04 -10.39
C VAL A 548 0.86 18.74 -10.65
N TYR A 549 1.14 17.67 -11.40
CA TYR A 549 2.50 17.33 -11.80
C TYR A 549 3.14 18.43 -12.65
N ASP A 550 2.41 19.01 -13.60
CA ASP A 550 2.89 20.13 -14.40
C ASP A 550 3.24 21.35 -13.52
N ILE A 551 2.37 21.71 -12.58
CA ILE A 551 2.59 22.84 -11.68
C ILE A 551 3.80 22.62 -10.78
N LEU A 552 3.88 21.47 -10.11
CA LEU A 552 4.91 21.21 -9.11
C LEU A 552 6.19 20.66 -9.73
N PHE A 553 6.10 19.57 -10.49
CA PHE A 553 7.24 18.68 -10.75
C PHE A 553 7.76 18.70 -12.19
N SER A 554 7.09 19.41 -13.11
CA SER A 554 7.59 19.52 -14.49
C SER A 554 9.01 20.10 -14.55
N PRO A 555 9.83 19.67 -15.52
CA PRO A 555 11.18 20.18 -15.67
C PRO A 555 11.27 21.72 -15.77
N TRP A 556 10.28 22.36 -16.41
CA TRP A 556 10.24 23.81 -16.60
C TRP A 556 9.80 24.61 -15.38
N ASN A 557 9.08 24.00 -14.42
CA ASN A 557 8.70 24.66 -13.16
C ASN A 557 9.65 24.31 -12.01
N ARG A 558 10.37 23.18 -12.07
CA ARG A 558 11.27 22.72 -11.01
C ARG A 558 12.27 23.79 -10.54
N GLU A 559 13.01 24.41 -11.46
CA GLU A 559 14.02 25.42 -11.09
C GLU A 559 13.42 26.65 -10.39
N LYS A 560 12.16 26.99 -10.71
CA LYS A 560 11.45 28.10 -10.07
C LYS A 560 11.10 27.75 -8.63
N TRP A 561 10.65 26.52 -8.37
CA TRP A 561 10.41 26.03 -7.01
C TRP A 561 11.69 25.98 -6.18
N ILE A 562 12.80 25.49 -6.75
CA ILE A 562 14.10 25.49 -6.07
C ILE A 562 14.51 26.93 -5.70
N ALA A 563 14.46 27.87 -6.65
CA ALA A 563 14.78 29.27 -6.40
C ALA A 563 13.86 29.90 -5.35
N TYR A 564 12.57 29.58 -5.37
CA TYR A 564 11.60 30.01 -4.38
C TYR A 564 11.96 29.52 -2.98
N LEU A 565 12.24 28.23 -2.81
CA LEU A 565 12.61 27.64 -1.53
C LEU A 565 13.91 28.25 -0.99
N MET A 566 14.91 28.44 -1.84
CA MET A 566 16.16 29.12 -1.48
C MET A 566 15.92 30.54 -0.99
N LYS A 567 15.12 31.34 -1.73
CA LYS A 567 14.85 32.73 -1.39
C LYS A 567 13.98 32.87 -0.13
N LYS A 568 12.87 32.14 -0.07
CA LYS A 568 11.88 32.25 1.02
C LYS A 568 12.38 31.67 2.32
N HIS A 569 13.12 30.55 2.26
CA HIS A 569 13.58 29.85 3.45
C HIS A 569 15.08 29.95 3.66
N GLY A 570 15.85 30.67 2.85
CA GLY A 570 17.31 30.81 3.04
C GLY A 570 18.03 29.46 3.02
N LEU A 571 17.60 28.56 2.12
CA LEU A 571 18.24 27.26 1.92
C LEU A 571 19.38 27.38 0.90
N SER A 572 20.39 26.52 1.04
CA SER A 572 21.31 26.24 -0.07
C SER A 572 20.56 25.51 -1.20
N ARG A 573 21.13 25.53 -2.40
CA ARG A 573 20.56 24.80 -3.55
C ARG A 573 20.45 23.30 -3.26
N GLU A 574 21.48 22.70 -2.67
CA GLU A 574 21.48 21.27 -2.29
C GLU A 574 20.36 20.95 -1.30
N GLN A 575 20.17 21.76 -0.26
CA GLN A 575 19.07 21.57 0.68
C GLN A 575 17.69 21.72 0.03
N ALA A 576 17.52 22.71 -0.86
CA ALA A 576 16.27 22.93 -1.57
C ALA A 576 15.96 21.75 -2.51
N GLU A 577 16.94 21.28 -3.28
CA GLU A 577 16.80 20.11 -4.15
C GLU A 577 16.51 18.84 -3.34
N PHE A 578 17.19 18.67 -2.19
CA PHE A 578 16.99 17.53 -1.31
C PHE A 578 15.56 17.44 -0.78
N ILE A 579 15.00 18.54 -0.25
CA ILE A 579 13.62 18.51 0.27
C ILE A 579 12.58 18.43 -0.86
N PHE A 580 12.88 19.02 -2.03
CA PHE A 580 11.99 18.98 -3.18
C PHE A 580 11.89 17.57 -3.79
N ASP A 581 12.94 16.76 -3.68
CA ASP A 581 12.92 15.34 -4.07
C ASP A 581 12.08 14.48 -3.11
N ARG A 582 11.72 14.99 -1.92
CA ARG A 582 11.03 14.24 -0.84
C ARG A 582 9.51 14.32 -0.90
N ILE A 583 8.94 14.76 -2.01
CA ILE A 583 7.50 14.83 -2.20
C ILE A 583 7.13 14.14 -3.51
N ASP A 584 6.22 13.17 -3.42
CA ASP A 584 5.71 12.46 -4.59
C ASP A 584 4.23 12.73 -4.75
N LEU A 585 3.80 12.99 -5.99
CA LEU A 585 2.40 12.82 -6.36
C LEU A 585 2.07 11.32 -6.30
N LEU A 586 0.93 10.97 -5.73
CA LEU A 586 0.51 9.59 -5.52
C LEU A 586 -0.89 9.34 -6.11
N PRO A 587 -1.03 9.09 -7.42
CA PRO A 587 -2.30 8.72 -8.03
C PRO A 587 -2.82 7.40 -7.45
N ALA A 588 -4.07 7.44 -6.99
CA ALA A 588 -4.70 6.34 -6.24
C ALA A 588 -6.16 6.11 -6.65
N SER A 589 -6.79 5.13 -6.00
CA SER A 589 -8.19 4.78 -6.24
C SER A 589 -8.48 4.50 -7.72
N LYS A 590 -7.56 3.80 -8.39
CA LYS A 590 -7.64 3.52 -9.82
C LYS A 590 -8.77 2.55 -10.16
N ARG A 591 -9.21 2.60 -11.42
CA ARG A 591 -10.33 1.83 -11.98
C ARG A 591 -9.92 1.07 -13.23
N LYS A 592 -8.98 1.60 -14.01
CA LYS A 592 -8.59 1.11 -15.33
C LYS A 592 -7.07 1.11 -15.47
N PRO A 593 -6.45 0.16 -16.20
CA PRO A 593 -4.99 0.13 -16.38
C PRO A 593 -4.36 1.46 -16.84
N ILE A 594 -5.07 2.22 -17.68
CA ILE A 594 -4.63 3.54 -18.15
C ILE A 594 -4.40 4.55 -17.02
N ASP A 595 -5.09 4.43 -15.89
CA ASP A 595 -4.91 5.32 -14.73
C ASP A 595 -3.49 5.18 -14.13
N THR A 596 -2.87 4.02 -14.33
CA THR A 596 -1.46 3.77 -14.01
C THR A 596 -0.55 4.18 -15.17
N LEU A 597 -0.85 3.69 -16.36
CA LEU A 597 0.05 3.81 -17.50
C LEU A 597 0.20 5.27 -17.98
N TYR A 598 -0.81 6.12 -17.81
CA TYR A 598 -0.77 7.55 -18.17
C TYR A 598 -0.24 8.47 -17.06
N THR A 599 0.19 7.89 -15.95
CA THR A 599 0.74 8.65 -14.81
C THR A 599 2.15 8.21 -14.45
N PHE A 600 2.90 7.64 -15.41
CA PHE A 600 4.31 7.33 -15.23
C PHE A 600 5.15 8.60 -15.28
N ALA A 601 6.07 8.69 -14.31
CA ALA A 601 7.06 9.73 -14.22
C ALA A 601 8.25 9.20 -13.41
N GLY A 602 9.48 9.43 -13.89
CA GLY A 602 10.69 8.94 -13.23
C GLY A 602 11.04 9.71 -11.95
N LYS A 603 10.41 10.87 -11.71
CA LYS A 603 10.65 11.72 -10.54
C LYS A 603 9.35 12.18 -9.90
N ASN A 604 9.37 12.35 -8.57
CA ASN A 604 8.27 12.91 -7.79
C ASN A 604 6.89 12.23 -8.04
N MET A 605 6.90 10.92 -8.28
CA MET A 605 5.71 10.13 -8.60
C MET A 605 5.82 8.73 -7.99
N THR A 606 4.81 8.35 -7.21
CA THR A 606 4.63 6.98 -6.72
C THR A 606 3.21 6.52 -7.00
N ASN A 607 3.02 5.55 -7.88
CA ASN A 607 1.69 5.04 -8.21
C ASN A 607 1.22 4.01 -7.17
N THR A 608 0.10 4.25 -6.46
CA THR A 608 -0.46 3.26 -5.49
C THR A 608 -1.64 2.48 -6.05
N GLU A 609 -1.72 1.19 -5.73
CA GLU A 609 -2.66 0.29 -6.39
C GLU A 609 -3.21 -0.82 -5.52
N PHE A 610 -4.47 -1.16 -5.75
CA PHE A 610 -5.10 -2.34 -5.17
C PHE A 610 -4.65 -3.62 -5.88
N PRO A 611 -4.66 -4.79 -5.22
CA PRO A 611 -4.11 -6.02 -5.80
C PRO A 611 -4.77 -6.51 -7.10
N ASN A 612 -6.08 -6.28 -7.26
CA ASN A 612 -6.80 -6.63 -8.49
C ASN A 612 -6.50 -5.64 -9.64
N HIS A 613 -6.19 -4.39 -9.32
CA HIS A 613 -5.74 -3.40 -10.31
C HIS A 613 -4.34 -3.76 -10.83
N GLN A 614 -3.45 -4.19 -9.94
CA GLN A 614 -2.12 -4.68 -10.32
C GLN A 614 -2.23 -5.82 -11.35
N LEU A 615 -3.15 -6.76 -11.12
CA LEU A 615 -3.43 -7.84 -12.07
C LEU A 615 -4.01 -7.33 -13.40
N ALA A 616 -4.88 -6.31 -13.37
CA ALA A 616 -5.43 -5.72 -14.58
C ALA A 616 -4.35 -5.06 -15.45
N VAL A 617 -3.41 -4.33 -14.84
CA VAL A 617 -2.25 -3.75 -15.53
C VAL A 617 -1.30 -4.83 -16.05
N LEU A 618 -1.03 -5.88 -15.27
CA LEU A 618 -0.26 -7.02 -15.76
C LEU A 618 -0.91 -7.63 -17.01
N LYS A 619 -2.22 -7.88 -16.98
CA LYS A 619 -2.95 -8.40 -18.15
C LYS A 619 -2.91 -7.45 -19.35
N GLU A 620 -3.00 -6.15 -19.12
CA GLU A 620 -2.84 -5.14 -20.17
C GLU A 620 -1.46 -5.23 -20.82
N SER A 621 -0.42 -5.40 -20.01
CA SER A 621 0.98 -5.50 -20.48
C SER A 621 1.27 -6.75 -21.31
N LEU A 622 0.42 -7.79 -21.19
CA LEU A 622 0.55 -9.04 -21.93
C LEU A 622 -0.18 -9.02 -23.28
N LYS A 623 -0.91 -7.94 -23.61
CA LYS A 623 -1.57 -7.80 -24.92
C LYS A 623 -0.55 -7.61 -26.04
N GLU A 624 -0.88 -8.12 -27.22
CA GLU A 624 -0.08 -7.94 -28.42
C GLU A 624 0.11 -6.44 -28.74
N GLY A 625 1.34 -6.05 -29.06
CA GLY A 625 1.69 -4.66 -29.39
C GLY A 625 1.96 -3.75 -28.19
N PHE A 626 1.77 -4.21 -26.95
CA PHE A 626 2.13 -3.42 -25.76
C PHE A 626 3.63 -3.17 -25.69
N LYS A 627 4.02 -1.90 -25.52
CA LYS A 627 5.42 -1.50 -25.27
C LYS A 627 5.46 -0.61 -24.05
N LEU A 628 6.18 -1.06 -23.03
CA LEU A 628 6.32 -0.32 -21.78
C LEU A 628 6.93 1.08 -21.98
N ASP A 629 7.87 1.19 -22.92
CA ASP A 629 8.63 2.43 -23.16
C ASP A 629 7.77 3.53 -23.81
N ASP A 630 6.63 3.19 -24.42
CA ASP A 630 5.68 4.17 -24.95
C ASP A 630 5.04 5.02 -23.84
N PHE A 631 5.07 4.53 -22.59
CA PHE A 631 4.52 5.18 -21.41
C PHE A 631 5.56 5.94 -20.57
N ALA A 632 6.82 6.03 -21.02
CA ALA A 632 7.83 6.81 -20.30
C ALA A 632 7.40 8.29 -20.22
N GLU A 633 7.44 8.87 -19.02
CA GLU A 633 6.99 10.24 -18.74
C GLU A 633 5.58 10.56 -19.28
N SER A 634 4.69 9.55 -19.29
CA SER A 634 3.32 9.69 -19.81
C SER A 634 2.49 10.74 -19.08
N ILE A 635 2.84 11.09 -17.83
CA ILE A 635 2.22 12.20 -17.11
C ILE A 635 2.41 13.56 -17.81
N LEU A 636 3.44 13.70 -18.65
CA LEU A 636 3.72 14.92 -19.41
C LEU A 636 3.20 14.85 -20.86
N GLN A 637 2.70 13.70 -21.31
CA GLN A 637 2.15 13.53 -22.65
C GLN A 637 0.78 14.18 -22.77
N GLU A 638 0.52 14.79 -23.93
CA GLU A 638 -0.72 15.53 -24.17
C GLU A 638 -1.94 14.59 -24.25
N LEU A 639 -2.95 14.85 -23.42
CA LEU A 639 -4.24 14.16 -23.47
C LEU A 639 -5.22 14.85 -24.44
N PRO A 640 -6.27 14.14 -24.92
CA PRO A 640 -7.21 14.68 -25.92
C PRO A 640 -7.96 15.95 -25.48
N LYS A 641 -7.68 17.09 -26.12
CA LYS A 641 -8.26 18.41 -25.76
C LYS A 641 -9.78 18.45 -25.80
N ASP A 642 -10.39 17.77 -26.76
CA ASP A 642 -11.84 17.70 -26.92
C ASP A 642 -12.52 17.05 -25.71
N VAL A 643 -11.86 16.07 -25.07
CA VAL A 643 -12.32 15.47 -23.81
C VAL A 643 -12.28 16.51 -22.69
N LEU A 644 -11.17 17.25 -22.59
CA LEU A 644 -11.04 18.28 -21.57
C LEU A 644 -12.12 19.36 -21.73
N GLU A 645 -12.34 19.86 -22.94
CA GLU A 645 -13.39 20.86 -23.23
C GLU A 645 -14.79 20.40 -22.81
N ARG A 646 -15.10 19.11 -22.96
CA ARG A 646 -16.37 18.53 -22.50
C ARG A 646 -16.43 18.41 -20.98
N LEU A 647 -15.35 17.96 -20.34
CA LEU A 647 -15.27 17.88 -18.88
C LEU A 647 -15.40 19.25 -18.21
N MET A 648 -14.85 20.31 -18.81
CA MET A 648 -14.94 21.69 -18.33
C MET A 648 -16.35 22.27 -18.30
N LYS A 649 -17.36 21.56 -18.83
CA LYS A 649 -18.78 21.91 -18.70
C LYS A 649 -19.37 21.52 -17.33
N TYR A 650 -18.67 20.68 -16.57
CA TYR A 650 -19.12 20.20 -15.26
C TYR A 650 -18.45 20.99 -14.14
N GLU A 651 -19.24 21.69 -13.33
CA GLU A 651 -18.75 22.59 -12.28
C GLU A 651 -17.80 21.90 -11.30
N ASP A 652 -18.13 20.69 -10.84
CA ASP A 652 -17.28 19.96 -9.89
C ASP A 652 -15.94 19.53 -10.50
N PHE A 653 -15.88 19.29 -11.82
CA PHE A 653 -14.62 19.04 -12.51
C PHE A 653 -13.80 20.33 -12.63
N VAL A 654 -14.43 21.46 -12.98
CA VAL A 654 -13.75 22.77 -13.02
C VAL A 654 -13.14 23.11 -11.66
N LYS A 655 -13.87 22.89 -10.56
CA LYS A 655 -13.39 23.08 -9.19
C LYS A 655 -12.19 22.19 -8.84
N ALA A 656 -12.15 20.97 -9.38
CA ALA A 656 -11.02 20.05 -9.19
C ALA A 656 -9.80 20.43 -10.04
N TYR A 657 -10.03 20.83 -11.28
CA TYR A 657 -8.99 20.96 -12.30
C TYR A 657 -8.38 22.35 -12.36
N GLU A 658 -9.12 23.44 -12.12
CA GLU A 658 -8.53 24.78 -12.15
C GLU A 658 -7.77 25.13 -10.87
N ALA A 659 -6.81 26.03 -11.00
CA ALA A 659 -6.19 26.67 -9.84
C ALA A 659 -7.21 27.55 -9.10
N SER A 660 -7.08 27.62 -7.77
CA SER A 660 -7.82 28.57 -6.95
C SER A 660 -7.12 29.94 -6.95
N PRO A 661 -7.78 31.01 -6.47
CA PRO A 661 -7.14 32.32 -6.29
C PRO A 661 -5.86 32.25 -5.45
N GLU A 662 -5.86 31.48 -4.36
CA GLU A 662 -4.72 31.30 -3.46
C GLU A 662 -3.55 30.60 -4.18
N VAL A 663 -3.84 29.59 -5.01
CA VAL A 663 -2.80 28.96 -5.85
C VAL A 663 -2.25 29.98 -6.85
N ASN A 664 -3.09 30.76 -7.52
CA ASN A 664 -2.63 31.75 -8.49
C ASN A 664 -1.75 32.84 -7.87
N GLU A 665 -2.03 33.26 -6.64
CA GLU A 665 -1.17 34.17 -5.88
C GLU A 665 0.21 33.55 -5.61
N LEU A 666 0.23 32.30 -5.16
CA LEU A 666 1.46 31.54 -4.94
C LEU A 666 2.27 31.36 -6.23
N LEU A 667 1.62 30.99 -7.34
CA LEU A 667 2.30 30.81 -8.63
C LEU A 667 2.96 32.11 -9.12
N LYS A 668 2.31 33.26 -8.92
CA LYS A 668 2.90 34.58 -9.21
C LYS A 668 4.13 34.85 -8.35
N GLU A 669 4.09 34.52 -7.05
CA GLU A 669 5.24 34.66 -6.14
C GLU A 669 6.44 33.82 -6.59
N VAL A 670 6.17 32.61 -7.11
CA VAL A 670 7.18 31.66 -7.59
C VAL A 670 7.71 32.03 -8.99
N GLY A 671 6.97 32.85 -9.76
CA GLY A 671 7.31 33.22 -11.13
C GLY A 671 6.80 32.24 -12.19
N ILE A 672 5.73 31.51 -11.90
CA ILE A 672 5.01 30.65 -12.86
C ILE A 672 3.91 31.48 -13.52
N THR A 673 4.02 31.65 -14.84
CA THR A 673 3.17 32.58 -15.64
C THR A 673 2.10 31.88 -16.47
N LYS A 674 2.12 30.54 -16.55
CA LYS A 674 1.12 29.77 -17.30
C LYS A 674 -0.25 29.92 -16.62
N ASP A 675 -1.30 30.05 -17.42
CA ASP A 675 -2.67 30.14 -16.93
C ASP A 675 -3.22 28.73 -16.62
N TYR A 676 -3.63 28.54 -15.37
CA TYR A 676 -4.23 27.31 -14.86
C TYR A 676 -5.72 27.48 -14.50
N GLY A 677 -6.34 28.59 -14.92
CA GLY A 677 -7.69 28.98 -14.54
C GLY A 677 -7.73 29.60 -13.14
N ASN A 678 -8.93 30.00 -12.70
CA ASN A 678 -9.12 30.68 -11.42
C ASN A 678 -10.44 30.29 -10.71
N ARG A 679 -11.10 29.23 -11.20
CA ARG A 679 -12.37 28.71 -10.66
C ARG A 679 -12.17 27.45 -9.83
N GLY A 680 -10.92 27.14 -9.47
CA GLY A 680 -10.59 26.08 -8.53
C GLY A 680 -11.19 26.35 -7.16
N ILE A 681 -11.43 25.29 -6.40
CA ILE A 681 -12.04 25.38 -5.08
C ILE A 681 -11.17 26.17 -4.09
N LYS A 682 -11.78 27.08 -3.32
CA LYS A 682 -11.06 27.85 -2.29
C LYS A 682 -10.83 27.02 -1.03
N VAL A 683 -9.84 27.41 -0.23
CA VAL A 683 -9.44 26.65 0.97
C VAL A 683 -10.59 26.47 1.95
N ASN A 684 -11.37 27.52 2.20
CA ASN A 684 -12.52 27.48 3.11
C ASN A 684 -13.72 26.66 2.60
N GLU A 685 -13.73 26.28 1.32
CA GLU A 685 -14.79 25.50 0.69
C GLU A 685 -14.51 23.99 0.72
N TRP A 686 -13.28 23.55 1.03
CA TRP A 686 -12.89 22.13 1.04
C TRP A 686 -13.83 21.22 1.84
N PRO A 687 -14.32 21.61 3.05
CA PRO A 687 -15.21 20.76 3.83
C PRO A 687 -16.56 20.47 3.15
N ASN A 688 -16.96 21.34 2.22
CA ASN A 688 -18.24 21.25 1.52
C ASN A 688 -18.11 20.65 0.11
N TYR A 689 -16.89 20.32 -0.33
CA TYR A 689 -16.68 19.74 -1.65
C TYR A 689 -17.26 18.33 -1.71
N GLY A 690 -18.11 18.05 -2.69
CA GLY A 690 -18.87 16.80 -2.77
C GLY A 690 -18.03 15.52 -2.63
N PRO A 691 -16.91 15.36 -3.37
CA PRO A 691 -16.00 14.23 -3.19
C PRO A 691 -15.42 14.10 -1.77
N CYS A 692 -15.06 15.23 -1.14
CA CYS A 692 -14.53 15.27 0.23
C CYS A 692 -15.57 14.78 1.24
N VAL A 693 -16.78 15.35 1.20
CA VAL A 693 -17.88 14.99 2.11
C VAL A 693 -18.19 13.49 2.01
N LYS A 694 -18.36 12.98 0.78
CA LYS A 694 -18.67 11.56 0.55
C LYS A 694 -17.58 10.65 1.13
N THR A 695 -16.31 10.96 0.88
CA THR A 695 -15.21 10.09 1.33
C THR A 695 -14.93 10.20 2.82
N MET A 696 -15.03 11.40 3.41
CA MET A 696 -14.93 11.57 4.87
C MET A 696 -16.00 10.79 5.61
N ASN A 697 -17.25 10.79 5.10
CA ASN A 697 -18.32 9.98 5.67
C ASN A 697 -18.01 8.48 5.56
N GLU A 698 -17.51 8.00 4.42
CA GLU A 698 -17.11 6.59 4.27
C GLU A 698 -15.99 6.20 5.24
N PHE A 699 -14.94 7.03 5.37
CA PHE A 699 -13.78 6.77 6.22
C PHE A 699 -14.13 6.83 7.71
N THR A 700 -14.91 7.82 8.13
CA THR A 700 -15.38 7.96 9.52
C THR A 700 -16.21 6.74 9.93
N ASN A 701 -17.16 6.33 9.09
CA ASN A 701 -17.98 5.15 9.38
C ASN A 701 -17.15 3.85 9.42
N ALA A 702 -16.12 3.72 8.59
CA ALA A 702 -15.23 2.57 8.63
C ALA A 702 -14.37 2.55 9.90
N TYR A 703 -13.85 3.71 10.31
CA TYR A 703 -13.09 3.88 11.54
C TYR A 703 -13.94 3.50 12.77
N LEU A 704 -15.16 4.05 12.88
CA LEU A 704 -16.05 3.77 14.01
C LEU A 704 -16.37 2.27 14.13
N ARG A 705 -16.70 1.60 13.01
CA ARG A 705 -16.94 0.14 13.02
C ARG A 705 -15.72 -0.66 13.48
N PHE A 706 -14.52 -0.29 13.02
CA PHE A 706 -13.30 -0.97 13.45
C PHE A 706 -13.04 -0.73 14.94
N ARG A 707 -13.12 0.51 15.39
CA ARG A 707 -12.98 0.89 16.80
C ARG A 707 -13.93 0.09 17.69
N ASP A 708 -15.20 -0.01 17.32
CA ASP A 708 -16.20 -0.75 18.10
C ASP A 708 -15.86 -2.25 18.19
N LYS A 709 -15.36 -2.86 17.10
CA LYS A 709 -14.91 -4.27 17.09
C LYS A 709 -13.72 -4.50 18.01
N VAL A 710 -12.71 -3.62 17.98
CA VAL A 710 -11.54 -3.69 18.87
C VAL A 710 -11.96 -3.46 20.32
N LEU A 711 -12.82 -2.49 20.57
CA LEU A 711 -13.34 -2.17 21.89
C LEU A 711 -14.09 -3.36 22.51
N ASN A 712 -14.94 -4.03 21.73
CA ASN A 712 -15.62 -5.25 22.17
C ASN A 712 -14.63 -6.35 22.53
N THR A 713 -13.56 -6.50 21.74
CA THR A 713 -12.49 -7.48 22.02
C THR A 713 -11.81 -7.19 23.37
N ILE A 714 -11.50 -5.93 23.69
CA ILE A 714 -10.93 -5.55 24.99
C ILE A 714 -11.92 -5.76 26.13
N LYS A 715 -13.21 -5.46 25.93
CA LYS A 715 -14.27 -5.71 26.93
C LYS A 715 -14.47 -7.21 27.22
N GLU A 716 -14.38 -8.06 26.20
CA GLU A 716 -14.36 -9.52 26.37
C GLU A 716 -13.13 -9.96 27.16
N LEU A 717 -11.96 -9.44 26.79
CA LEU A 717 -10.70 -9.76 27.46
C LEU A 717 -10.69 -9.39 28.95
N LYS A 718 -11.24 -8.22 29.26
CA LYS A 718 -11.45 -7.75 30.63
C LYS A 718 -12.27 -8.77 31.44
N LYS A 719 -13.37 -9.26 30.87
CA LYS A 719 -14.22 -10.28 31.52
C LYS A 719 -13.48 -11.60 31.69
N GLU A 720 -12.72 -12.06 30.68
CA GLU A 720 -11.91 -13.28 30.77
C GLU A 720 -10.86 -13.21 31.88
N LEU A 721 -10.26 -12.04 32.08
CA LEU A 721 -9.20 -11.81 33.05
C LEU A 721 -9.70 -11.45 34.46
N ASN A 722 -11.02 -11.24 34.64
CA ASN A 722 -11.63 -10.76 35.89
C ASN A 722 -11.00 -9.45 36.43
N ILE A 723 -10.72 -8.48 35.54
CA ILE A 723 -10.13 -7.17 35.89
C ILE A 723 -11.07 -5.99 35.63
#